data_AF-A0A217EGR4-F1
#
_entry.id   AF-A0A217EGR4-F1
#
_cell.length_a   1.000
_cell.length_b   1.000
_cell.length_c   1.000
_cell.angle_alpha   90.00
_cell.angle_beta   90.00
_cell.angle_gamma   90.00
#
_symmetry.space_group_name_H-M   'P 1'
#
loop_
_entity.id
_entity.type
_entity.pdbx_description
1 polymer ?
#
loop_
_entity_poly.entity_id
_entity_poly.type
_entity_poly.pdbx_seq_one_letter_code
_entity_poly.pdbx_strand_id
1 'polypeptide(L)'
;MNKEKSVICMKVLDLFGHPIHGAVYEVKDQKTGKVVATGGTTTKGDIVPISRDKGTILDIYIRNMFTMQFKKLGSITLDKDRMVAIIRSPKVMIDALTMLYEGVTQTYKRKTHKVKTGDTLGKIAKENHVTVRALAQLNHLKDENKLSVGQVIKLPVEIPAKGNNHYEEKPKTGEKLKLENKPQAFTKADKSLLKMPPPQPISTTEAKKKAEEWQNQKIKQENQVNRIPIETMPNRSEATGTPKTDVAPPCQIQPQCIVSGNGELIREINIRLAGFGGALPTDQFTDLTASCIKQFQRDYMGVAETGKICGSLLVALDKFSMDFNEDIFMLPKHKVKCPCKKCEGYGSNKKGQYSVTVKNMTKIVNGVEFPGIHRSLIWAYKAINFYFKKLENPEGYYVHHIESGYRCIENNIKHHRTSSNHMGCAIDFHVYNKAGQKIVGIELEEVIRKKWLMKNQKAWFGWMKNKFGLERNIDGSDSWIHMDVREYDSEYKLNKLFAKNLEELNGQNLVELAKEKGLNNLIQCSGFGFQKITQKHKSDNAILINATQLIKLFPDANQSDINIVVNEVNDKIKEFKLDTHIRQRHFFAQIKGEVGSDLKGKVENWTYSPTALKGFSKYYRTHPDEAEKDGYLEHPTWRKTKKGPRFSRQANVEAISAKHFQKKNGNRKEFPTDGYKLRGRGLIQLTGYDNYSSFQKAYTNYWKDIPPDFVEYPDEINKVQYAIRSAMWFWSVGRRVFEKADANHGYSDVVAVTLRVNGGNTGLLHRQNAYKEAEEIFK
;
A
#
# COMPACT_ATOMS: atom_id res chain seq x y z
N MET A 1 -27.34 51.47 -13.58
CA MET A 1 -26.18 51.02 -14.38
C MET A 1 -26.05 49.51 -14.23
N ASN A 2 -26.28 48.75 -15.31
CA ASN A 2 -26.05 47.30 -15.34
C ASN A 2 -24.54 47.06 -15.23
N LYS A 3 -24.06 46.63 -14.06
CA LYS A 3 -22.66 46.24 -13.91
C LYS A 3 -22.47 44.87 -14.57
N GLU A 4 -21.57 44.80 -15.55
CA GLU A 4 -21.18 43.54 -16.17
C GLU A 4 -20.74 42.55 -15.09
N LYS A 5 -21.24 41.30 -15.16
CA LYS A 5 -20.91 40.26 -14.19
C LYS A 5 -19.67 39.47 -14.65
N SER A 6 -18.88 39.02 -13.68
CA SER A 6 -17.73 38.15 -13.82
C SER A 6 -17.95 36.89 -13.00
N VAL A 7 -17.67 35.72 -13.58
CA VAL A 7 -17.71 34.42 -12.89
C VAL A 7 -16.29 33.91 -12.69
N ILE A 8 -15.92 33.62 -11.45
CA ILE A 8 -14.63 33.03 -11.12
C ILE A 8 -14.77 31.62 -10.57
N CYS A 9 -13.97 30.70 -11.11
CA CYS A 9 -13.75 29.37 -10.55
C CYS A 9 -12.35 29.32 -9.94
N MET A 10 -12.23 28.87 -8.69
CA MET A 10 -10.95 28.87 -7.99
C MET A 10 -10.58 27.47 -7.53
N LYS A 11 -9.28 27.15 -7.58
CA LYS A 11 -8.74 25.85 -7.14
C LYS A 11 -7.57 26.04 -6.19
N VAL A 12 -7.58 25.28 -5.11
CA VAL A 12 -6.52 25.27 -4.10
C VAL A 12 -5.62 24.06 -4.31
N LEU A 13 -4.34 24.32 -4.60
CA LEU A 13 -3.32 23.32 -4.84
C LEU A 13 -2.17 23.45 -3.83
N ASP A 14 -1.40 22.38 -3.67
CA ASP A 14 -0.11 22.42 -2.97
C ASP A 14 1.00 23.04 -3.85
N LEU A 15 2.24 23.07 -3.31
CA LEU A 15 3.41 23.54 -4.07
C LEU A 15 3.81 22.62 -5.25
N PHE A 16 3.34 21.37 -5.26
CA PHE A 16 3.65 20.35 -6.25
C PHE A 16 2.54 20.19 -7.31
N GLY A 17 1.48 20.99 -7.21
CA GLY A 17 0.34 20.99 -8.13
C GLY A 17 -0.78 20.00 -7.78
N HIS A 18 -0.73 19.33 -6.63
CA HIS A 18 -1.80 18.43 -6.20
C HIS A 18 -2.97 19.18 -5.54
N PRO A 19 -4.23 18.77 -5.80
CA PRO A 19 -5.37 19.38 -5.14
C PRO A 19 -5.43 19.16 -3.64
N ILE A 20 -5.82 20.20 -2.89
CA ILE A 20 -6.06 20.11 -1.44
C ILE A 20 -7.55 19.91 -1.19
N HIS A 21 -7.94 18.70 -0.78
CA HIS A 21 -9.33 18.34 -0.44
C HIS A 21 -9.70 18.77 0.99
N GLY A 22 -10.92 19.29 1.18
CA GLY A 22 -11.48 19.56 2.52
C GLY A 22 -10.93 20.81 3.22
N ALA A 23 -10.16 21.65 2.54
CA ALA A 23 -9.68 22.91 3.12
C ALA A 23 -10.85 23.88 3.33
N VAL A 24 -11.02 24.36 4.56
CA VAL A 24 -12.09 25.31 4.90
C VAL A 24 -11.67 26.72 4.46
N TYR A 25 -12.44 27.30 3.54
CA TYR A 25 -12.17 28.62 2.98
C TYR A 25 -13.29 29.61 3.31
N GLU A 26 -12.93 30.89 3.27
CA GLU A 26 -13.86 32.02 3.32
C GLU A 26 -13.41 33.06 2.30
N VAL A 27 -14.32 33.49 1.43
CA VAL A 27 -14.06 34.54 0.45
C VAL A 27 -14.91 35.75 0.82
N LYS A 28 -14.27 36.92 0.90
CA LYS A 28 -14.93 38.19 1.23
C LYS A 28 -14.80 39.18 0.09
N ASP A 29 -15.86 39.94 -0.14
CA ASP A 29 -15.77 41.13 -0.97
C ASP A 29 -14.96 42.18 -0.20
N GLN A 30 -13.84 42.63 -0.76
CA GLN A 30 -12.91 43.52 -0.05
C GLN A 30 -13.53 44.88 0.27
N LYS A 31 -14.44 45.38 -0.58
CA LYS A 31 -15.04 46.70 -0.41
C LYS A 31 -16.10 46.69 0.69
N THR A 32 -16.89 45.62 0.76
CA THR A 32 -18.02 45.53 1.71
C THR A 32 -17.71 44.72 2.96
N GLY A 33 -16.62 43.94 2.97
CA GLY A 33 -16.25 43.02 4.04
C GLY A 33 -17.17 41.80 4.18
N LYS A 34 -18.24 41.71 3.37
CA LYS A 34 -19.22 40.62 3.45
C LYS A 34 -18.64 39.32 2.90
N VAL A 35 -18.93 38.22 3.58
CA VAL A 35 -18.62 36.87 3.11
C VAL A 35 -19.46 36.57 1.87
N VAL A 36 -18.80 36.27 0.76
CA VAL A 36 -19.44 35.96 -0.51
C VAL A 36 -19.52 34.45 -0.78
N ALA A 37 -18.62 33.66 -0.20
CA ALA A 37 -18.63 32.21 -0.24
C ALA A 37 -17.84 31.63 0.94
N THR A 38 -18.30 30.51 1.48
CA THR A 38 -17.62 29.74 2.53
C THR A 38 -17.92 28.25 2.36
N GLY A 39 -17.00 27.39 2.73
CA GLY A 39 -17.16 25.94 2.59
C GLY A 39 -15.86 25.16 2.63
N GLY A 40 -15.93 23.86 2.35
CA GLY A 40 -14.76 23.01 2.13
C GLY A 40 -14.45 22.87 0.64
N THR A 41 -13.17 22.76 0.28
CA THR A 41 -12.76 22.45 -1.09
C THR A 41 -13.16 21.02 -1.50
N THR A 42 -13.51 20.82 -2.77
CA THR A 42 -13.86 19.49 -3.32
C THR A 42 -12.64 18.56 -3.42
N THR A 43 -12.85 17.29 -3.79
CA THR A 43 -11.76 16.31 -3.99
C THR A 43 -10.75 16.73 -5.07
N LYS A 44 -11.14 17.64 -5.96
CA LYS A 44 -10.30 18.26 -6.99
C LYS A 44 -9.76 19.64 -6.57
N GLY A 45 -9.92 20.00 -5.30
CA GLY A 45 -9.45 21.26 -4.71
C GLY A 45 -10.28 22.47 -5.09
N ASP A 46 -11.47 22.29 -5.68
CA ASP A 46 -12.28 23.38 -6.22
C ASP A 46 -13.04 24.11 -5.10
N ILE A 47 -13.14 25.43 -5.25
CA ILE A 47 -14.04 26.33 -4.51
C ILE A 47 -15.31 26.52 -5.33
N VAL A 48 -16.44 26.78 -4.66
CA VAL A 48 -17.72 27.05 -5.35
C VAL A 48 -17.56 28.25 -6.29
N PRO A 49 -18.08 28.19 -7.53
CA PRO A 49 -18.00 29.31 -8.46
C PRO A 49 -18.67 30.58 -7.89
N ILE A 50 -18.02 31.73 -8.04
CA ILE A 50 -18.52 33.01 -7.51
C ILE A 50 -18.82 33.96 -8.66
N SER A 51 -20.02 34.52 -8.69
CA SER A 51 -20.45 35.53 -9.67
C SER A 51 -20.65 36.90 -9.02
N ARG A 52 -19.90 37.92 -9.47
CA ARG A 52 -19.95 39.31 -8.94
C ARG A 52 -19.72 40.33 -10.05
N ASP A 53 -19.90 41.61 -9.74
CA ASP A 53 -19.69 42.69 -10.71
C ASP A 53 -18.21 42.77 -11.12
N LYS A 54 -17.91 43.04 -12.39
CA LYS A 54 -16.55 43.34 -12.85
C LYS A 54 -15.99 44.53 -12.08
N GLY A 55 -14.70 44.46 -11.74
CA GLY A 55 -14.00 45.37 -10.84
C GLY A 55 -14.11 45.01 -9.35
N THR A 56 -14.92 44.02 -8.96
CA THR A 56 -14.98 43.56 -7.56
C THR A 56 -13.68 42.87 -7.17
N ILE A 57 -13.13 43.22 -6.01
CA ILE A 57 -11.94 42.55 -5.45
C ILE A 57 -12.39 41.57 -4.37
N LEU A 58 -11.98 40.32 -4.53
CA LEU A 58 -12.26 39.24 -3.59
C LEU A 58 -11.01 38.90 -2.79
N ASP A 59 -11.12 38.96 -1.47
CA ASP A 59 -10.12 38.48 -0.54
C ASP A 59 -10.39 37.00 -0.21
N ILE A 60 -9.40 36.15 -0.43
CA ILE A 60 -9.49 34.72 -0.13
C ILE A 60 -8.78 34.43 1.19
N TYR A 61 -9.50 33.81 2.11
CA TYR A 61 -9.01 33.34 3.38
C TYR A 61 -9.12 31.82 3.44
N ILE A 62 -8.15 31.19 4.09
CA ILE A 62 -8.26 29.79 4.51
C ILE A 62 -8.16 29.73 6.03
N ARG A 63 -9.02 28.91 6.63
CA ARG A 63 -9.03 28.71 8.07
C ARG A 63 -7.80 27.91 8.46
N ASN A 64 -6.95 28.50 9.29
CA ASN A 64 -5.90 27.78 9.96
C ASN A 64 -6.54 26.83 10.99
N MET A 65 -6.27 25.54 10.86
CA MET A 65 -6.96 24.51 11.64
C MET A 65 -6.32 24.23 13.00
N PHE A 66 -5.33 25.03 13.44
CA PHE A 66 -4.76 24.99 14.80
C PHE A 66 -5.29 26.13 15.67
N THR A 67 -5.38 27.31 15.08
CA THR A 67 -5.86 28.51 15.76
C THR A 67 -7.37 28.70 15.58
N MET A 68 -8.00 27.95 14.66
CA MET A 68 -9.34 28.18 14.13
C MET A 68 -9.54 29.56 13.49
N GLN A 69 -8.46 30.34 13.29
CA GLN A 69 -8.50 31.68 12.74
C GLN A 69 -8.32 31.66 11.22
N PHE A 70 -9.02 32.56 10.53
CA PHE A 70 -8.88 32.73 9.09
C PHE A 70 -7.62 33.52 8.74
N LYS A 71 -6.81 32.97 7.84
CA LYS A 71 -5.61 33.62 7.30
C LYS A 71 -5.81 33.99 5.84
N LYS A 72 -5.59 35.27 5.51
CA LYS A 72 -5.68 35.77 4.13
C LYS A 72 -4.56 35.17 3.29
N LEU A 73 -4.92 34.57 2.15
CA LEU A 73 -3.98 34.04 1.16
C LEU A 73 -3.64 35.04 0.06
N GLY A 74 -4.60 35.88 -0.31
CA GLY A 74 -4.41 36.91 -1.32
C GLY A 74 -5.73 37.56 -1.73
N SER A 75 -5.66 38.41 -2.73
CA SER A 75 -6.80 39.15 -3.28
C SER A 75 -6.82 38.98 -4.80
N ILE A 76 -8.01 38.87 -5.39
CA ILE A 76 -8.21 38.75 -6.83
C ILE A 76 -9.21 39.79 -7.30
N THR A 77 -8.85 40.57 -8.31
CA THR A 77 -9.76 41.51 -8.99
C THR A 77 -10.47 40.81 -10.13
N LEU A 78 -11.80 40.91 -10.18
CA LEU A 78 -12.62 40.30 -11.22
C LEU A 78 -12.72 41.21 -12.44
N ASP A 79 -11.87 41.03 -13.45
CA ASP A 79 -11.78 41.94 -14.60
C ASP A 79 -12.23 41.32 -15.94
N LYS A 80 -12.53 40.01 -16.00
CA LYS A 80 -13.00 39.29 -17.20
C LYS A 80 -14.37 38.62 -16.97
N ASP A 81 -15.08 38.26 -18.03
CA ASP A 81 -16.38 37.56 -17.93
C ASP A 81 -16.29 36.20 -17.21
N ARG A 82 -15.21 35.45 -17.48
CA ARG A 82 -14.92 34.17 -16.84
C ARG A 82 -13.43 34.05 -16.50
N MET A 83 -13.15 33.71 -15.25
CA MET A 83 -11.78 33.60 -14.74
C MET A 83 -11.58 32.24 -14.07
N VAL A 84 -10.37 31.70 -14.20
CA VAL A 84 -9.91 30.58 -13.39
C VAL A 84 -8.70 31.04 -12.59
N ALA A 85 -8.72 30.81 -11.27
CA ALA A 85 -7.59 31.12 -10.41
C ALA A 85 -7.07 29.88 -9.68
N ILE A 86 -5.75 29.72 -9.68
CA ILE A 86 -5.05 28.66 -8.95
C ILE A 86 -4.32 29.28 -7.76
N ILE A 87 -4.59 28.75 -6.57
CA ILE A 87 -4.03 29.23 -5.31
C ILE A 87 -3.09 28.15 -4.77
N ARG A 88 -1.77 28.38 -4.77
CA ARG A 88 -0.76 27.37 -4.36
C ARG A 88 -0.16 27.65 -2.99
N SER A 89 -0.57 26.97 -1.91
CA SER A 89 -0.05 27.28 -0.55
C SER A 89 0.62 26.09 0.16
N PRO A 90 1.95 26.13 0.39
CA PRO A 90 2.63 25.11 1.19
C PRO A 90 2.16 25.08 2.65
N LYS A 91 1.83 26.24 3.20
CA LYS A 91 1.39 26.36 4.60
C LYS A 91 -0.01 25.76 4.79
N VAL A 92 -0.91 25.90 3.81
CA VAL A 92 -2.25 25.28 3.86
C VAL A 92 -2.12 23.76 3.85
N MET A 93 -1.21 23.22 3.04
CA MET A 93 -0.91 21.80 3.06
C MET A 93 -0.32 21.36 4.41
N ILE A 94 0.63 22.11 4.99
CA ILE A 94 1.18 21.80 6.32
C ILE A 94 0.07 21.83 7.39
N ASP A 95 -0.80 22.83 7.36
CA ASP A 95 -1.88 22.96 8.35
C ASP A 95 -2.95 21.86 8.16
N ALA A 96 -3.30 21.51 6.91
CA ALA A 96 -4.21 20.40 6.60
C ALA A 96 -3.58 19.02 6.91
N LEU A 97 -2.29 18.84 6.61
CA LEU A 97 -1.50 17.64 6.93
C LEU A 97 -1.34 17.43 8.42
N THR A 98 -1.30 18.51 9.21
CA THR A 98 -1.18 18.41 10.66
C THR A 98 -2.49 17.93 11.31
N MET A 99 -3.67 18.21 10.71
CA MET A 99 -4.95 17.54 11.07
C MET A 99 -5.05 16.10 10.54
N LEU A 100 -4.54 15.84 9.32
CA LEU A 100 -4.34 14.47 8.83
C LEU A 100 -3.38 13.67 9.71
N TYR A 101 -2.67 14.29 10.65
CA TYR A 101 -1.79 13.62 11.60
C TYR A 101 -2.47 13.27 12.94
N GLU A 102 -3.65 13.82 13.25
CA GLU A 102 -4.41 13.46 14.46
C GLU A 102 -5.56 12.48 14.20
N GLY A 103 -5.86 12.19 12.93
CA GLY A 103 -6.89 11.25 12.52
C GLY A 103 -6.77 10.85 11.05
N VAL A 104 -5.53 10.80 10.55
CA VAL A 104 -5.09 10.15 9.31
C VAL A 104 -5.80 10.50 7.99
N THR A 105 -4.99 11.04 7.07
CA THR A 105 -4.62 10.37 5.80
C THR A 105 -3.35 11.00 5.21
N GLN A 106 -2.28 10.20 5.13
CA GLN A 106 -0.98 10.43 4.46
C GLN A 106 -0.03 11.59 4.91
N THR A 107 1.20 11.18 5.30
CA THR A 107 2.54 11.84 5.21
C THR A 107 3.15 12.74 6.33
N TYR A 108 4.29 12.25 6.88
CA TYR A 108 5.49 12.84 7.55
C TYR A 108 5.43 13.74 8.82
N LYS A 109 6.03 13.25 9.93
CA LYS A 109 6.44 14.04 11.13
C LYS A 109 7.80 14.74 10.90
N ARG A 110 7.96 16.02 11.31
CA ARG A 110 9.27 16.71 11.38
C ARG A 110 9.61 17.13 12.83
N LYS A 111 10.76 16.71 13.36
CA LYS A 111 11.29 17.14 14.67
C LYS A 111 12.03 18.50 14.48
N THR A 112 12.13 19.36 15.50
CA THR A 112 12.89 20.63 15.42
C THR A 112 13.63 20.90 16.74
N HIS A 113 14.73 21.68 16.70
CA HIS A 113 15.57 22.08 17.85
C HIS A 113 15.84 23.58 17.80
N LYS A 114 15.70 24.29 18.92
CA LYS A 114 15.98 25.73 19.01
C LYS A 114 17.40 25.94 19.54
N VAL A 115 18.26 26.56 18.74
CA VAL A 115 19.69 26.81 19.02
C VAL A 115 19.83 27.64 20.30
N LYS A 116 20.63 27.17 21.25
CA LYS A 116 20.98 27.88 22.50
C LYS A 116 22.42 28.41 22.45
N THR A 117 22.78 29.29 23.37
CA THR A 117 24.15 29.81 23.48
C THR A 117 25.13 28.66 23.66
N GLY A 118 26.13 28.56 22.78
CA GLY A 118 27.11 27.46 22.75
C GLY A 118 26.70 26.24 21.92
N ASP A 119 25.53 26.25 21.27
CA ASP A 119 25.16 25.21 20.30
C ASP A 119 25.88 25.43 18.97
N THR A 120 26.50 24.37 18.46
CA THR A 120 27.02 24.30 17.09
C THR A 120 26.21 23.30 16.28
N LEU A 121 26.19 23.44 14.95
CA LEU A 121 25.47 22.52 14.08
C LEU A 121 26.02 21.09 14.23
N GLY A 122 27.33 20.98 14.48
CA GLY A 122 28.02 19.75 14.89
C GLY A 122 27.44 19.10 16.14
N LYS A 123 27.26 19.88 17.21
CA LYS A 123 26.72 19.40 18.49
C LYS A 123 25.27 18.95 18.35
N ILE A 124 24.43 19.75 17.70
CA ILE A 124 23.01 19.43 17.47
C ILE A 124 22.88 18.18 16.60
N ALA A 125 23.70 18.05 15.56
CA ALA A 125 23.70 16.89 14.68
C ALA A 125 24.12 15.61 15.42
N LYS A 126 25.18 15.68 16.26
CA LYS A 126 25.65 14.57 17.08
C LYS A 126 24.61 14.10 18.11
N GLU A 127 23.98 15.03 18.83
CA GLU A 127 22.94 14.73 19.83
C GLU A 127 21.67 14.12 19.20
N ASN A 128 21.42 14.40 17.92
CA ASN A 128 20.26 13.88 17.19
C ASN A 128 20.62 12.79 16.17
N HIS A 129 21.84 12.22 16.26
CA HIS A 129 22.34 11.12 15.45
C HIS A 129 22.34 11.35 13.92
N VAL A 130 22.41 12.60 13.46
CA VAL A 130 22.40 12.99 12.04
C VAL A 130 23.72 13.66 11.65
N THR A 131 24.00 13.80 10.34
CA THR A 131 25.23 14.49 9.89
C THR A 131 25.03 16.00 9.85
N VAL A 132 26.10 16.75 10.09
CA VAL A 132 26.10 18.23 10.05
C VAL A 132 25.60 18.73 8.70
N ARG A 133 26.05 18.10 7.62
CA ARG A 133 25.64 18.41 6.24
C ARG A 133 24.16 18.16 6.00
N ALA A 134 23.62 17.03 6.47
CA ALA A 134 22.19 16.74 6.35
C ALA A 134 21.35 17.76 7.14
N LEU A 135 21.83 18.17 8.31
CA LEU A 135 21.18 19.17 9.14
C LEU A 135 21.27 20.58 8.52
N ALA A 136 22.42 20.93 7.92
CA ALA A 136 22.65 22.18 7.19
C ALA A 136 21.73 22.30 5.97
N GLN A 137 21.69 21.25 5.15
CA GLN A 137 20.86 21.20 3.95
C GLN A 137 19.37 21.23 4.30
N LEU A 138 18.93 20.49 5.31
CA LEU A 138 17.54 20.48 5.78
C LEU A 138 17.07 21.87 6.25
N ASN A 139 18.01 22.71 6.71
CA ASN A 139 17.76 24.05 7.20
C ASN A 139 18.20 25.16 6.24
N HIS A 140 18.67 24.79 5.04
CA HIS A 140 19.19 25.69 4.02
C HIS A 140 20.26 26.67 4.54
N LEU A 141 21.15 26.18 5.42
CA LEU A 141 22.24 26.97 5.96
C LEU A 141 23.33 27.14 4.90
N LYS A 142 23.67 28.39 4.58
CA LYS A 142 24.72 28.72 3.59
C LYS A 142 26.13 28.50 4.13
N ASP A 143 26.29 28.54 5.45
CA ASP A 143 27.56 28.31 6.16
C ASP A 143 27.27 27.44 7.39
N GLU A 144 27.88 26.25 7.45
CA GLU A 144 27.63 25.24 8.49
C GLU A 144 28.14 25.69 9.88
N ASN A 145 28.98 26.72 9.93
CA ASN A 145 29.61 27.23 11.15
C ASN A 145 28.90 28.46 11.76
N LYS A 146 27.86 28.99 11.10
CA LYS A 146 27.16 30.20 11.57
C LYS A 146 25.72 29.87 11.98
N LEU A 147 25.54 29.56 13.26
CA LEU A 147 24.23 29.43 13.89
C LEU A 147 23.96 30.63 14.81
N SER A 148 22.76 31.20 14.71
CA SER A 148 22.31 32.28 15.58
C SER A 148 21.55 31.71 16.78
N VAL A 149 21.85 32.19 17.98
CA VAL A 149 21.11 31.80 19.19
C VAL A 149 19.63 32.16 19.02
N GLY A 150 18.75 31.19 19.27
CA GLY A 150 17.30 31.30 19.05
C GLY A 150 16.81 30.78 17.69
N GLN A 151 17.71 30.48 16.76
CA GLN A 151 17.38 29.91 15.44
C GLN A 151 16.76 28.51 15.59
N VAL A 152 15.66 28.25 14.87
CA VAL A 152 15.01 26.93 14.89
C VAL A 152 15.56 26.06 13.76
N ILE A 153 16.18 24.96 14.15
CA ILE A 153 16.82 23.97 13.29
C ILE A 153 15.88 22.76 13.19
N LYS A 154 15.36 22.52 12.00
CA LYS A 154 14.63 21.32 11.61
C LYS A 154 15.54 20.11 11.77
N LEU A 155 15.04 19.08 12.46
CA LEU A 155 15.73 17.82 12.68
C LEU A 155 15.06 16.71 11.83
N PRO A 156 15.85 15.84 11.18
CA PRO A 156 15.33 14.63 10.56
C PRO A 156 14.72 13.71 11.63
N VAL A 157 13.72 12.90 11.28
CA VAL A 157 13.17 11.87 12.18
C VAL A 157 13.84 10.54 11.83
N GLU A 158 14.66 10.05 12.77
CA GLU A 158 15.34 8.75 12.83
C GLU A 158 16.19 8.32 11.62
N ILE A 159 17.45 8.76 11.62
CA ILE A 159 18.55 8.06 10.93
C ILE A 159 19.61 7.79 12.01
N PRO A 160 19.89 6.54 12.42
CA PRO A 160 21.04 6.27 13.29
C PRO A 160 22.33 6.32 12.47
N ALA A 161 23.27 7.18 12.87
CA ALA A 161 24.60 7.27 12.26
C ALA A 161 25.42 5.97 12.48
N LYS A 162 25.92 5.37 11.40
CA LYS A 162 27.04 4.42 11.43
C LYS A 162 28.04 4.69 10.31
N GLY A 163 29.20 5.27 10.69
CA GLY A 163 30.49 5.39 9.98
C GLY A 163 30.64 6.66 9.13
N ASN A 164 31.71 7.48 9.18
CA ASN A 164 32.97 7.47 9.93
C ASN A 164 33.32 8.91 10.36
N ASN A 165 33.97 9.06 11.52
CA ASN A 165 34.72 10.27 11.86
C ASN A 165 35.93 10.36 10.92
N HIS A 166 35.99 11.38 10.07
CA HIS A 166 37.24 11.95 9.60
C HIS A 166 37.04 13.46 9.44
N TYR A 167 37.50 14.20 10.44
CA TYR A 167 38.15 15.48 10.18
C TYR A 167 39.55 15.11 9.66
N GLU A 168 39.80 15.31 8.38
CA GLU A 168 41.18 15.48 7.90
C GLU A 168 41.48 16.98 7.90
N GLU A 169 42.45 17.37 8.71
CA GLU A 169 43.09 18.67 8.60
C GLU A 169 43.72 18.81 7.21
N LYS A 170 43.52 19.98 6.60
CA LYS A 170 44.11 20.32 5.30
C LYS A 170 45.64 20.23 5.35
N PRO A 171 46.31 19.63 4.34
CA PRO A 171 47.74 19.79 4.16
C PRO A 171 48.05 21.24 3.74
N LYS A 172 48.98 21.89 4.44
CA LYS A 172 49.64 23.11 3.97
C LYS A 172 50.73 22.72 2.98
N THR A 173 50.70 23.34 1.80
CA THR A 173 51.79 23.29 0.81
C THR A 173 52.96 24.21 1.23
N GLY A 174 54.20 23.73 1.02
CA GLY A 174 55.38 24.58 0.81
C GLY A 174 56.56 24.44 1.78
N GLU A 175 57.52 23.55 1.44
CA GLU A 175 58.99 23.73 1.48
C GLU A 175 59.74 24.19 2.77
N LYS A 176 60.55 23.29 3.37
CA LYS A 176 62.05 23.29 3.41
C LYS A 176 62.65 22.56 4.64
N LEU A 177 63.55 21.61 4.32
CA LEU A 177 64.84 21.23 4.93
C LEU A 177 65.12 21.33 6.46
N LYS A 178 65.56 20.17 6.98
CA LYS A 178 66.66 19.86 7.94
C LYS A 178 66.47 19.92 9.46
N LEU A 179 66.81 18.74 10.04
CA LEU A 179 67.55 18.38 11.27
C LEU A 179 67.50 19.28 12.52
N GLU A 180 67.15 18.61 13.63
CA GLU A 180 67.99 18.33 14.83
C GLU A 180 67.43 18.68 16.22
N ASN A 181 67.61 17.68 17.11
CA ASN A 181 67.81 17.70 18.57
C ASN A 181 66.63 17.81 19.57
N LYS A 182 66.29 16.61 20.09
CA LYS A 182 65.88 16.19 21.47
C LYS A 182 66.48 17.01 22.64
N PRO A 183 66.17 16.72 23.94
CA PRO A 183 65.02 16.01 24.58
C PRO A 183 64.54 16.62 25.93
N GLN A 184 63.55 15.98 26.57
CA GLN A 184 63.37 15.67 28.01
C GLN A 184 61.98 16.07 28.57
N ALA A 185 61.43 15.43 29.60
CA ALA A 185 60.96 14.06 29.85
C ALA A 185 60.16 14.08 31.18
N PHE A 186 59.37 13.01 31.44
CA PHE A 186 58.70 12.63 32.71
C PHE A 186 57.45 13.46 33.17
N THR A 187 56.35 12.93 33.75
CA THR A 187 55.81 11.58 34.06
C THR A 187 54.36 11.68 34.60
N LYS A 188 53.56 10.62 34.36
CA LYS A 188 52.53 9.92 35.20
C LYS A 188 51.44 10.67 36.04
N ALA A 189 50.19 10.37 35.66
CA ALA A 189 49.10 9.67 36.40
C ALA A 189 48.27 10.26 37.59
N ASP A 190 46.95 10.24 37.36
CA ASP A 190 45.76 9.80 38.17
C ASP A 190 44.91 10.73 39.11
N LYS A 191 43.57 10.63 38.87
CA LYS A 191 42.30 10.82 39.66
C LYS A 191 42.12 11.85 40.81
N SER A 192 41.02 12.64 40.73
CA SER A 192 39.75 12.56 41.55
C SER A 192 39.05 13.91 41.94
N LEU A 193 37.77 14.04 41.54
CA LEU A 193 36.51 14.42 42.26
C LEU A 193 36.38 15.58 43.31
N LEU A 194 35.48 16.58 43.03
CA LEU A 194 34.19 16.97 43.73
C LEU A 194 33.85 18.49 43.97
N LYS A 195 32.62 18.86 43.52
CA LYS A 195 31.53 19.78 44.05
C LYS A 195 31.54 21.33 43.93
N MET A 196 30.34 21.90 43.66
CA MET A 196 29.94 23.33 43.53
C MET A 196 28.61 23.65 44.29
N PRO A 197 28.26 24.93 44.58
CA PRO A 197 26.89 25.41 44.92
C PRO A 197 26.29 26.51 43.97
N PRO A 198 24.97 26.88 44.06
CA PRO A 198 24.20 27.63 43.02
C PRO A 198 23.81 29.11 43.34
N PRO A 199 23.18 29.90 42.39
CA PRO A 199 23.07 31.38 42.41
C PRO A 199 21.62 32.01 42.45
N GLN A 200 21.51 33.36 42.52
CA GLN A 200 20.28 34.23 42.68
C GLN A 200 19.94 35.20 41.47
N PRO A 201 18.73 35.88 41.40
CA PRO A 201 18.15 36.53 40.18
C PRO A 201 17.93 38.10 40.17
N ILE A 202 17.57 38.70 39.00
CA ILE A 202 17.41 40.18 38.71
C ILE A 202 15.99 40.57 38.11
N SER A 203 15.56 41.84 38.24
CA SER A 203 14.17 42.42 38.14
C SER A 203 13.66 43.02 36.78
N THR A 204 12.44 43.60 36.77
CA THR A 204 11.38 43.52 35.73
C THR A 204 11.07 44.73 34.82
N THR A 205 11.81 45.85 34.85
CA THR A 205 11.41 47.07 34.10
C THR A 205 11.93 47.12 32.65
N GLU A 206 13.09 46.53 32.34
CA GLU A 206 13.62 46.46 30.96
C GLU A 206 12.90 45.43 30.08
N ALA A 207 12.19 44.49 30.69
CA ALA A 207 11.44 43.45 29.97
C ALA A 207 10.23 44.01 29.20
N LYS A 208 9.58 45.07 29.72
CA LYS A 208 8.39 45.65 29.08
C LYS A 208 8.72 46.48 27.84
N LYS A 209 9.80 47.28 27.88
CA LYS A 209 10.24 48.10 26.73
C LYS A 209 10.73 47.22 25.56
N LYS A 210 11.46 46.15 25.86
CA LYS A 210 11.89 45.16 24.85
C LYS A 210 10.72 44.35 24.27
N ALA A 211 9.65 44.13 25.02
CA ALA A 211 8.48 43.41 24.53
C ALA A 211 7.71 44.21 23.47
N GLU A 212 7.52 45.52 23.67
CA GLU A 212 6.83 46.39 22.70
C GLU A 212 7.62 46.62 21.40
N GLU A 213 8.95 46.80 21.49
CA GLU A 213 9.82 46.88 20.32
C GLU A 213 9.87 45.57 19.53
N TRP A 214 9.87 44.43 20.22
CA TRP A 214 9.79 43.11 19.60
C TRP A 214 8.45 42.89 18.88
N GLN A 215 7.34 43.35 19.46
CA GLN A 215 6.01 43.22 18.87
C GLN A 215 5.88 44.05 17.58
N ASN A 216 6.40 45.27 17.56
CA ASN A 216 6.39 46.13 16.37
C ASN A 216 7.35 45.64 15.27
N GLN A 217 8.48 45.03 15.62
CA GLN A 217 9.37 44.38 14.65
C GLN A 217 8.77 43.09 14.06
N LYS A 218 8.00 42.34 14.85
CA LYS A 218 7.29 41.14 14.39
C LYS A 218 6.20 41.47 13.37
N ILE A 219 5.46 42.57 13.58
CA ILE A 219 4.42 43.05 12.65
C ILE A 219 5.02 43.52 11.31
N LYS A 220 6.21 44.13 11.31
CA LYS A 220 6.93 44.50 10.07
C LYS A 220 7.52 43.29 9.33
N GLN A 221 8.04 42.29 10.05
CA GLN A 221 8.55 41.05 9.43
C GLN A 221 7.43 40.12 8.91
N GLU A 222 6.26 40.08 9.56
CA GLU A 222 5.12 39.26 9.10
C GLU A 222 4.47 39.80 7.81
N ASN A 223 4.58 41.10 7.52
CA ASN A 223 4.03 41.71 6.30
C ASN A 223 4.94 41.69 5.06
N GLN A 224 6.22 41.31 5.21
CA GLN A 224 7.16 41.21 4.06
C GLN A 224 7.45 39.78 3.59
N VAL A 225 7.03 38.74 4.33
CA VAL A 225 7.28 37.33 3.97
C VAL A 225 5.98 36.55 3.88
N ASN A 226 5.20 36.80 2.82
CA ASN A 226 4.24 35.85 2.22
C ASN A 226 3.43 36.56 1.12
N ARG A 227 3.92 36.56 -0.12
CA ARG A 227 3.02 36.58 -1.27
C ARG A 227 3.18 35.27 -2.01
N ILE A 228 2.13 34.48 -1.93
CA ILE A 228 1.98 33.21 -2.62
C ILE A 228 1.56 33.54 -4.07
N PRO A 229 2.14 32.90 -5.10
CA PRO A 229 1.70 33.14 -6.47
C PRO A 229 0.25 32.66 -6.64
N ILE A 230 -0.65 33.58 -7.01
CA ILE A 230 -1.98 33.25 -7.51
C ILE A 230 -1.89 33.40 -9.03
N GLU A 231 -2.00 32.29 -9.75
CA GLU A 231 -2.01 32.30 -11.21
C GLU A 231 -3.46 32.43 -11.68
N THR A 232 -3.74 33.48 -12.44
CA THR A 232 -5.04 33.72 -13.07
C THR A 232 -4.91 33.55 -14.57
N MET A 233 -5.74 32.70 -15.17
CA MET A 233 -5.82 32.57 -16.63
C MET A 233 -7.28 32.77 -17.10
N PRO A 234 -7.49 33.47 -18.22
CA PRO A 234 -8.81 33.58 -18.84
C PRO A 234 -9.22 32.21 -19.39
N ASN A 235 -10.48 31.83 -19.20
CA ASN A 235 -11.00 30.58 -19.75
C ASN A 235 -11.25 30.75 -21.26
N ARG A 236 -10.28 30.37 -22.09
CA ARG A 236 -10.47 30.16 -23.55
C ARG A 236 -10.88 28.71 -23.77
N SER A 237 -12.18 28.44 -23.72
CA SER A 237 -12.74 27.25 -24.33
C SER A 237 -12.58 27.34 -25.85
N GLU A 238 -12.05 26.26 -26.44
CA GLU A 238 -11.94 25.97 -27.88
C GLU A 238 -10.91 26.77 -28.69
N ALA A 239 -9.64 26.34 -28.66
CA ALA A 239 -8.74 26.40 -29.82
C ALA A 239 -7.49 25.54 -29.58
N THR A 240 -7.31 24.57 -30.48
CA THR A 240 -6.07 23.89 -30.87
C THR A 240 -4.75 24.43 -30.31
N GLY A 241 -3.97 23.58 -29.65
CA GLY A 241 -2.55 23.83 -29.37
C GLY A 241 -2.06 23.24 -28.05
N THR A 242 -1.16 22.26 -28.13
CA THR A 242 -0.44 21.64 -27.00
C THR A 242 0.25 22.67 -26.11
N PRO A 243 0.14 22.61 -24.77
CA PRO A 243 1.06 23.33 -23.90
C PRO A 243 2.34 22.49 -23.72
N LYS A 244 3.45 22.97 -24.27
CA LYS A 244 4.80 22.62 -23.82
C LYS A 244 5.02 23.31 -22.47
N THR A 245 5.34 22.55 -21.43
CA THR A 245 6.03 23.07 -20.25
C THR A 245 7.21 22.18 -19.93
N ASP A 246 8.39 22.67 -20.27
CA ASP A 246 9.69 22.13 -19.89
C ASP A 246 9.86 22.25 -18.36
N VAL A 247 9.60 21.15 -17.64
CA VAL A 247 10.11 20.97 -16.28
C VAL A 247 11.11 19.84 -16.34
N ALA A 248 12.39 20.17 -16.22
CA ALA A 248 13.46 19.19 -16.18
C ALA A 248 13.27 18.26 -14.96
N PRO A 249 13.36 16.92 -15.12
CA PRO A 249 13.26 15.99 -13.99
C PRO A 249 14.43 16.20 -13.01
N PRO A 250 14.27 15.87 -11.72
CA PRO A 250 15.30 16.02 -10.70
C PRO A 250 16.40 14.96 -10.90
N CYS A 251 17.26 15.16 -11.90
CA CYS A 251 18.48 14.41 -12.19
C CYS A 251 19.45 15.31 -12.96
N GLN A 252 19.72 16.51 -12.45
CA GLN A 252 20.82 17.36 -12.91
C GLN A 252 22.00 17.18 -11.94
N ILE A 253 22.79 16.14 -12.21
CA ILE A 253 24.25 15.96 -12.03
C ILE A 253 24.45 14.45 -12.27
N GLN A 254 24.73 14.09 -13.53
CA GLN A 254 24.98 12.74 -14.07
C GLN A 254 24.06 11.58 -13.60
N PRO A 255 22.97 11.27 -14.33
CA PRO A 255 22.18 10.07 -14.04
C PRO A 255 23.00 8.83 -14.37
N GLN A 256 23.34 8.00 -13.37
CA GLN A 256 23.91 6.66 -13.58
C GLN A 256 22.83 5.67 -14.09
N CYS A 257 21.94 6.14 -14.97
CA CYS A 257 20.93 5.32 -15.61
C CYS A 257 21.57 4.56 -16.77
N ILE A 258 21.16 3.31 -16.96
CA ILE A 258 21.65 2.49 -18.07
C ILE A 258 20.92 2.95 -19.35
N VAL A 259 21.70 3.24 -20.38
CA VAL A 259 21.24 3.66 -21.72
C VAL A 259 21.79 2.78 -22.85
N SER A 260 22.69 1.85 -22.51
CA SER A 260 23.36 0.94 -23.42
C SER A 260 24.01 -0.19 -22.61
N GLY A 261 24.41 -1.28 -23.28
CA GLY A 261 25.11 -2.40 -22.65
C GLY A 261 24.26 -3.66 -22.58
N ASN A 262 24.71 -4.65 -21.81
CA ASN A 262 24.02 -5.93 -21.69
C ASN A 262 24.12 -6.58 -20.31
N GLY A 263 23.26 -7.56 -20.06
CA GLY A 263 23.32 -8.42 -18.89
C GLY A 263 21.95 -8.90 -18.40
N GLU A 264 21.98 -9.75 -17.37
CA GLU A 264 20.78 -10.38 -16.82
C GLU A 264 19.75 -9.36 -16.31
N LEU A 265 20.20 -8.24 -15.74
CA LEU A 265 19.29 -7.18 -15.31
C LEU A 265 18.47 -6.61 -16.48
N ILE A 266 19.11 -6.38 -17.62
CA ILE A 266 18.42 -5.88 -18.83
C ILE A 266 17.46 -6.95 -19.36
N ARG A 267 17.85 -8.23 -19.35
CA ARG A 267 16.96 -9.33 -19.73
C ARG A 267 15.70 -9.37 -18.89
N GLU A 268 15.85 -9.35 -17.57
CA GLU A 268 14.71 -9.36 -16.65
C GLU A 268 13.83 -8.13 -16.84
N ILE A 269 14.41 -6.93 -17.02
CA ILE A 269 13.64 -5.72 -17.35
C ILE A 269 12.86 -5.89 -18.65
N ASN A 270 13.49 -6.40 -19.70
CA ASN A 270 12.85 -6.61 -21.00
C ASN A 270 11.72 -7.64 -20.92
N ILE A 271 11.87 -8.74 -20.18
CA ILE A 271 10.79 -9.72 -19.94
C ILE A 271 9.59 -9.03 -19.28
N ARG A 272 9.83 -8.19 -18.28
CA ARG A 272 8.77 -7.48 -17.56
C ARG A 272 8.13 -6.35 -18.34
N LEU A 273 8.85 -5.81 -19.31
CA LEU A 273 8.35 -4.82 -20.27
C LEU A 273 7.65 -5.44 -21.48
N ALA A 274 7.59 -6.77 -21.62
CA ALA A 274 7.04 -7.40 -22.81
C ALA A 274 5.63 -6.88 -23.18
N GLY A 275 4.76 -6.66 -22.19
CA GLY A 275 3.41 -6.10 -22.41
C GLY A 275 3.34 -4.60 -22.69
N PHE A 276 4.47 -3.89 -22.72
CA PHE A 276 4.57 -2.45 -22.98
C PHE A 276 5.40 -2.21 -24.23
N GLY A 277 4.78 -2.32 -25.39
CA GLY A 277 5.47 -2.09 -26.67
C GLY A 277 6.11 -3.33 -27.29
N GLY A 278 6.01 -4.50 -26.65
CA GLY A 278 6.47 -5.77 -27.23
C GLY A 278 7.95 -6.06 -27.00
N ALA A 279 8.52 -5.69 -25.85
CA ALA A 279 9.94 -5.94 -25.55
C ALA A 279 10.32 -7.42 -25.69
N LEU A 280 11.43 -7.67 -26.40
CA LEU A 280 11.99 -9.01 -26.57
C LEU A 280 12.85 -9.39 -25.36
N PRO A 281 12.87 -10.67 -24.93
CA PRO A 281 13.62 -11.12 -23.74
C PRO A 281 15.14 -11.21 -23.99
N THR A 282 15.73 -10.21 -24.64
CA THR A 282 17.17 -10.06 -24.88
C THR A 282 17.86 -9.49 -23.65
N ASP A 283 19.13 -9.84 -23.43
CA ASP A 283 19.97 -9.17 -22.42
C ASP A 283 20.62 -7.89 -22.92
N GLN A 284 20.44 -7.52 -24.20
CA GLN A 284 20.98 -6.29 -24.76
C GLN A 284 20.03 -5.13 -24.55
N PHE A 285 20.57 -3.95 -24.27
CA PHE A 285 19.79 -2.71 -24.32
C PHE A 285 19.65 -2.28 -25.78
N THR A 286 18.42 -2.30 -26.30
CA THR A 286 18.11 -1.99 -27.71
C THR A 286 17.23 -0.74 -27.83
N ASP A 287 17.05 -0.24 -29.05
CA ASP A 287 16.08 0.83 -29.32
C ASP A 287 14.65 0.42 -28.95
N LEU A 288 14.33 -0.87 -29.14
CA LEU A 288 13.05 -1.43 -28.70
C LEU A 288 12.93 -1.37 -27.18
N THR A 289 13.99 -1.74 -26.44
CA THR A 289 14.04 -1.59 -24.97
C THR A 289 13.77 -0.16 -24.55
N ALA A 290 14.48 0.82 -25.12
CA ALA A 290 14.27 2.24 -24.81
C ALA A 290 12.83 2.69 -25.11
N SER A 291 12.26 2.28 -26.24
CA SER A 291 10.86 2.58 -26.61
C SER A 291 9.85 2.00 -25.61
N CYS A 292 10.04 0.75 -25.20
CA CYS A 292 9.20 0.07 -24.22
C CYS A 292 9.29 0.74 -22.84
N ILE A 293 10.49 1.18 -22.43
CA ILE A 293 10.69 1.95 -21.19
C ILE A 293 9.93 3.28 -21.25
N LYS A 294 10.03 4.02 -22.36
CA LYS A 294 9.27 5.27 -22.55
C LYS A 294 7.79 5.03 -22.41
N GLN A 295 7.28 3.97 -23.05
CA GLN A 295 5.88 3.59 -22.94
C GLN A 295 5.49 3.28 -21.49
N PHE A 296 6.25 2.47 -20.77
CA PHE A 296 5.96 2.16 -19.37
C PHE A 296 6.04 3.39 -18.45
N GLN A 297 6.99 4.29 -18.68
CA GLN A 297 7.14 5.55 -17.94
C GLN A 297 5.94 6.47 -18.12
N ARG A 298 5.47 6.63 -19.37
CA ARG A 298 4.25 7.40 -19.66
C ARG A 298 3.02 6.69 -19.12
N ASP A 299 2.85 5.43 -19.46
CA ASP A 299 1.59 4.72 -19.31
C ASP A 299 1.40 4.22 -17.88
N TYR A 300 2.40 3.70 -17.17
CA TYR A 300 2.25 3.23 -15.78
C TYR A 300 2.73 4.27 -14.76
N MET A 301 3.96 4.77 -14.92
CA MET A 301 4.59 5.64 -13.92
C MET A 301 4.05 7.08 -13.94
N GLY A 302 3.51 7.56 -15.07
CA GLY A 302 3.04 8.94 -15.22
C GLY A 302 4.16 9.97 -15.16
N VAL A 303 5.37 9.60 -15.59
CA VAL A 303 6.56 10.47 -15.56
C VAL A 303 7.08 10.76 -16.97
N ALA A 304 8.00 11.72 -17.09
CA ALA A 304 8.64 12.06 -18.36
C ALA A 304 9.32 10.84 -19.02
N GLU A 305 9.14 10.71 -20.33
CA GLU A 305 9.67 9.61 -21.14
C GLU A 305 11.18 9.76 -21.34
N THR A 306 11.96 9.11 -20.48
CA THR A 306 13.42 9.12 -20.59
C THR A 306 13.93 8.01 -21.50
N GLY A 307 13.25 6.85 -21.50
CA GLY A 307 13.73 5.64 -22.16
C GLY A 307 14.97 5.03 -21.53
N LYS A 308 15.32 5.44 -20.31
CA LYS A 308 16.52 4.99 -19.59
C LYS A 308 16.16 4.07 -18.43
N ILE A 309 17.00 3.08 -18.15
CA ILE A 309 16.86 2.29 -16.93
C ILE A 309 17.46 3.09 -15.79
N CYS A 310 16.59 3.72 -15.00
CA CYS A 310 16.94 4.39 -13.76
C CYS A 310 16.44 3.56 -12.57
N GLY A 311 16.95 3.81 -11.35
CA GLY A 311 16.48 3.10 -10.15
C GLY A 311 14.97 3.18 -9.92
N SER A 312 14.33 4.29 -10.30
CA SER A 312 12.86 4.46 -10.24
C SER A 312 12.11 3.51 -11.18
N LEU A 313 12.67 3.17 -12.34
CA LEU A 313 12.10 2.19 -13.26
C LEU A 313 12.12 0.79 -12.64
N LEU A 314 13.22 0.40 -11.99
CA LEU A 314 13.35 -0.92 -11.36
C LEU A 314 12.28 -1.13 -10.30
N VAL A 315 12.13 -0.15 -9.40
CA VAL A 315 11.11 -0.16 -8.35
C VAL A 315 9.70 -0.19 -8.93
N ALA A 316 9.45 0.58 -9.99
CA ALA A 316 8.14 0.63 -10.63
C ALA A 316 7.77 -0.71 -11.31
N LEU A 317 8.72 -1.39 -11.94
CA LEU A 317 8.49 -2.72 -12.54
C LEU A 317 8.25 -3.81 -11.48
N ASP A 318 8.99 -3.77 -10.37
CA ASP A 318 8.71 -4.66 -9.23
C ASP A 318 7.31 -4.41 -8.66
N LYS A 319 6.94 -3.14 -8.45
CA LYS A 319 5.61 -2.77 -7.99
C LYS A 319 4.52 -3.19 -8.95
N PHE A 320 4.69 -2.97 -10.26
CA PHE A 320 3.74 -3.43 -11.27
C PHE A 320 3.52 -4.94 -11.18
N SER A 321 4.60 -5.71 -10.95
CA SER A 321 4.47 -7.16 -10.75
C SER A 321 3.54 -7.49 -9.58
N MET A 322 3.66 -6.76 -8.46
CA MET A 322 2.85 -6.92 -7.26
C MET A 322 1.38 -6.49 -7.47
N ASP A 323 1.16 -5.34 -8.12
CA ASP A 323 -0.18 -4.81 -8.40
C ASP A 323 -1.01 -5.74 -9.30
N PHE A 324 -0.34 -6.56 -10.13
CA PHE A 324 -0.94 -7.53 -11.05
C PHE A 324 -0.42 -8.97 -10.81
N ASN A 325 -0.29 -9.38 -9.55
CA ASN A 325 0.34 -10.65 -9.14
C ASN A 325 -0.60 -11.88 -9.10
N GLU A 326 -1.51 -11.99 -10.06
CA GLU A 326 -2.42 -13.13 -10.12
C GLU A 326 -1.68 -14.44 -10.42
N ASP A 327 -1.85 -15.47 -9.57
CA ASP A 327 -1.23 -16.78 -9.78
C ASP A 327 -2.01 -17.60 -10.81
N ILE A 328 -1.70 -17.32 -12.08
CA ILE A 328 -2.30 -18.00 -13.23
C ILE A 328 -2.01 -19.51 -13.28
N PHE A 329 -1.06 -20.01 -12.48
CA PHE A 329 -0.64 -21.42 -12.48
C PHE A 329 -1.42 -22.26 -11.46
N MET A 330 -1.94 -21.64 -10.41
CA MET A 330 -2.68 -22.31 -9.33
C MET A 330 -4.18 -22.02 -9.36
N LEU A 331 -4.61 -20.87 -9.86
CA LEU A 331 -6.03 -20.51 -9.88
C LEU A 331 -6.82 -21.41 -10.85
N PRO A 332 -7.87 -22.14 -10.37
CA PRO A 332 -8.59 -23.14 -11.17
C PRO A 332 -9.25 -22.59 -12.43
N LYS A 333 -9.57 -21.29 -12.46
CA LYS A 333 -10.19 -20.65 -13.62
C LYS A 333 -9.26 -20.64 -14.85
N HIS A 334 -7.94 -20.66 -14.64
CA HIS A 334 -6.96 -20.66 -15.72
C HIS A 334 -6.55 -22.08 -16.10
N LYS A 335 -6.60 -22.39 -17.40
CA LYS A 335 -6.27 -23.73 -17.92
C LYS A 335 -4.92 -23.75 -18.60
N VAL A 336 -3.87 -23.37 -17.88
CA VAL A 336 -2.49 -23.30 -18.41
C VAL A 336 -1.69 -24.60 -18.26
N LYS A 337 -2.18 -25.52 -17.42
CA LYS A 337 -1.59 -26.85 -17.20
C LYS A 337 -2.27 -27.90 -18.08
N CYS A 338 -1.50 -28.88 -18.52
CA CYS A 338 -1.97 -30.05 -19.26
C CYS A 338 -2.84 -30.94 -18.37
N PRO A 339 -4.03 -31.36 -18.83
CA PRO A 339 -4.89 -32.27 -18.07
C PRO A 339 -4.55 -33.75 -18.24
N CYS A 340 -3.51 -34.12 -19.01
CA CYS A 340 -3.30 -35.50 -19.44
C CYS A 340 -2.88 -36.48 -18.33
N LYS A 341 -2.45 -35.97 -17.17
CA LYS A 341 -1.91 -36.73 -16.03
C LYS A 341 -0.66 -37.57 -16.31
N LYS A 342 -0.12 -37.54 -17.53
CA LYS A 342 1.12 -38.23 -17.93
C LYS A 342 2.37 -37.34 -17.90
N CYS A 343 2.17 -36.02 -17.90
CA CYS A 343 3.23 -35.05 -17.66
C CYS A 343 2.90 -34.26 -16.39
N GLU A 344 3.87 -33.52 -15.86
CA GLU A 344 3.73 -32.65 -14.69
C GLU A 344 2.92 -31.36 -14.97
N GLY A 345 2.11 -31.36 -16.04
CA GLY A 345 1.31 -30.23 -16.49
C GLY A 345 1.94 -29.41 -17.61
N TYR A 346 3.24 -29.52 -17.88
CA TYR A 346 3.93 -28.66 -18.86
C TYR A 346 4.67 -29.44 -19.95
N GLY A 347 4.26 -30.68 -20.21
CA GLY A 347 4.96 -31.58 -21.11
C GLY A 347 6.20 -32.22 -20.47
N SER A 348 6.88 -33.04 -21.25
CA SER A 348 8.08 -33.80 -20.88
C SER A 348 9.29 -33.34 -21.71
N ASN A 349 9.26 -32.09 -22.21
CA ASN A 349 10.32 -31.48 -23.01
C ASN A 349 10.66 -32.26 -24.30
N LYS A 350 9.66 -32.96 -24.88
CA LYS A 350 9.80 -33.73 -26.11
C LYS A 350 9.84 -32.80 -27.33
N LYS A 351 10.65 -33.17 -28.33
CA LYS A 351 10.74 -32.50 -29.63
C LYS A 351 10.63 -33.53 -30.74
N GLY A 352 9.81 -33.25 -31.75
CA GLY A 352 9.72 -34.12 -32.92
C GLY A 352 8.37 -34.03 -33.62
N GLN A 353 8.19 -34.91 -34.59
CA GLN A 353 6.94 -35.07 -35.31
C GLN A 353 6.04 -36.10 -34.64
N TYR A 354 4.75 -35.83 -34.61
CA TYR A 354 3.75 -36.81 -34.22
C TYR A 354 2.60 -36.85 -35.23
N SER A 355 2.09 -38.05 -35.46
CA SER A 355 0.99 -38.28 -36.40
C SER A 355 -0.34 -38.25 -35.66
N VAL A 356 -1.31 -37.51 -36.20
CA VAL A 356 -2.70 -37.51 -35.74
C VAL A 356 -3.63 -37.82 -36.90
N THR A 357 -4.53 -38.78 -36.68
CA THR A 357 -5.59 -39.09 -37.65
C THR A 357 -6.80 -38.22 -37.38
N VAL A 358 -7.20 -37.43 -38.38
CA VAL A 358 -8.40 -36.59 -38.34
C VAL A 358 -9.21 -36.86 -39.60
N LYS A 359 -10.49 -37.25 -39.44
CA LYS A 359 -11.41 -37.56 -40.56
C LYS A 359 -10.76 -38.49 -41.61
N ASN A 360 -10.18 -39.61 -41.16
CA ASN A 360 -9.51 -40.62 -41.99
C ASN A 360 -8.26 -40.16 -42.78
N MET A 361 -7.71 -38.99 -42.46
CA MET A 361 -6.43 -38.53 -42.99
C MET A 361 -5.39 -38.42 -41.87
N THR A 362 -4.21 -39.00 -42.08
CA THR A 362 -3.08 -38.86 -41.17
C THR A 362 -2.36 -37.55 -41.45
N LYS A 363 -2.30 -36.66 -40.46
CA LYS A 363 -1.51 -35.43 -40.51
C LYS A 363 -0.29 -35.53 -39.61
N ILE A 364 0.86 -35.10 -40.14
CA ILE A 364 2.11 -34.99 -39.38
C ILE A 364 2.19 -33.59 -38.78
N VAL A 365 2.37 -33.50 -37.46
CA VAL A 365 2.45 -32.24 -36.72
C VAL A 365 3.80 -32.14 -36.02
N ASN A 366 4.47 -31.00 -36.18
CA ASN A 366 5.68 -30.69 -35.43
C ASN A 366 5.32 -30.25 -34.01
N GLY A 367 5.82 -30.96 -33.00
CA GLY A 367 5.65 -30.67 -31.58
C GLY A 367 6.98 -30.31 -30.92
N VAL A 368 7.00 -29.21 -30.18
CA VAL A 368 8.12 -28.80 -29.33
C VAL A 368 7.55 -28.43 -27.96
N GLU A 369 7.72 -29.31 -26.98
CA GLU A 369 7.24 -29.08 -25.63
C GLU A 369 8.24 -28.20 -24.87
N PHE A 370 7.80 -27.05 -24.38
CA PHE A 370 8.63 -26.15 -23.57
C PHE A 370 8.34 -26.33 -22.07
N PRO A 371 9.31 -26.09 -21.17
CA PRO A 371 9.18 -26.36 -19.74
C PRO A 371 8.42 -25.25 -18.99
N GLY A 372 7.17 -25.00 -19.35
CA GLY A 372 6.33 -23.94 -18.75
C GLY A 372 5.73 -23.00 -19.80
N ILE A 373 5.08 -21.92 -19.39
CA ILE A 373 4.52 -20.90 -20.30
C ILE A 373 5.56 -19.81 -20.51
N HIS A 374 5.72 -19.33 -21.74
CA HIS A 374 6.68 -18.28 -22.06
C HIS A 374 6.39 -16.99 -21.27
N ARG A 375 7.39 -16.50 -20.53
CA ARG A 375 7.23 -15.38 -19.57
C ARG A 375 6.70 -14.11 -20.25
N SER A 376 7.12 -13.80 -21.48
CA SER A 376 6.62 -12.63 -22.22
C SER A 376 5.10 -12.63 -22.43
N LEU A 377 4.49 -13.80 -22.66
CA LEU A 377 3.03 -13.92 -22.82
C LEU A 377 2.29 -13.59 -21.51
N ILE A 378 2.85 -14.01 -20.37
CA ILE A 378 2.26 -13.75 -19.07
C ILE A 378 2.43 -12.27 -18.69
N TRP A 379 3.52 -11.64 -19.07
CA TRP A 379 3.70 -10.19 -18.91
C TRP A 379 2.80 -9.38 -19.84
N ALA A 380 2.50 -9.87 -21.04
CA ALA A 380 1.46 -9.34 -21.90
C ALA A 380 0.06 -9.46 -21.25
N TYR A 381 -0.25 -10.59 -20.61
CA TYR A 381 -1.48 -10.77 -19.80
C TYR A 381 -1.58 -9.75 -18.65
N LYS A 382 -0.50 -9.54 -17.88
CA LYS A 382 -0.48 -8.53 -16.80
C LYS A 382 -0.75 -7.12 -17.36
N ALA A 383 -0.10 -6.77 -18.47
CA ALA A 383 -0.26 -5.46 -19.09
C ALA A 383 -1.69 -5.21 -19.61
N ILE A 384 -2.35 -6.18 -20.25
CA ILE A 384 -3.72 -5.96 -20.73
C ILE A 384 -4.70 -5.73 -19.57
N ASN A 385 -4.56 -6.46 -18.46
CA ASN A 385 -5.37 -6.23 -17.25
C ASN A 385 -5.12 -4.84 -16.64
N PHE A 386 -3.88 -4.36 -16.71
CA PHE A 386 -3.56 -2.99 -16.33
C PHE A 386 -4.27 -1.96 -17.22
N TYR A 387 -4.19 -2.12 -18.54
CA TYR A 387 -4.80 -1.18 -19.48
C TYR A 387 -6.33 -1.15 -19.33
N PHE A 388 -6.98 -2.31 -19.15
CA PHE A 388 -8.41 -2.39 -18.87
C PHE A 388 -8.84 -1.62 -17.62
N LYS A 389 -7.96 -1.50 -16.61
CA LYS A 389 -8.22 -0.70 -15.40
C LYS A 389 -7.90 0.79 -15.57
N LYS A 390 -6.88 1.14 -16.37
CA LYS A 390 -6.35 2.51 -16.44
C LYS A 390 -7.00 3.38 -17.52
N LEU A 391 -7.25 2.84 -18.71
CA LEU A 391 -7.81 3.60 -19.83
C LEU A 391 -9.34 3.64 -19.75
N GLU A 392 -9.96 4.57 -20.48
CA GLU A 392 -11.42 4.62 -20.63
C GLU A 392 -11.93 3.29 -21.17
N ASN A 393 -12.63 2.57 -20.29
CA ASN A 393 -13.17 1.24 -20.52
C ASN A 393 -14.66 1.25 -20.13
N PRO A 394 -15.53 1.94 -20.90
CA PRO A 394 -16.93 2.14 -20.54
C PRO A 394 -17.71 0.82 -20.42
N GLU A 395 -17.36 -0.16 -21.25
CA GLU A 395 -17.94 -1.51 -21.22
C GLU A 395 -17.37 -2.39 -20.10
N GLY A 396 -16.30 -1.93 -19.43
CA GLY A 396 -15.66 -2.64 -18.32
C GLY A 396 -15.11 -4.00 -18.72
N TYR A 397 -14.42 -4.08 -19.86
CA TYR A 397 -13.75 -5.30 -20.31
C TYR A 397 -12.74 -5.81 -19.28
N TYR A 398 -12.67 -7.12 -19.10
CA TYR A 398 -11.65 -7.80 -18.30
C TYR A 398 -11.33 -9.19 -18.87
N VAL A 399 -10.13 -9.69 -18.61
CA VAL A 399 -9.78 -11.08 -18.95
C VAL A 399 -10.36 -11.99 -17.87
N HIS A 400 -11.36 -12.80 -18.23
CA HIS A 400 -12.00 -13.73 -17.29
C HIS A 400 -11.07 -14.89 -16.95
N HIS A 401 -10.48 -15.51 -17.97
CA HIS A 401 -9.50 -16.58 -17.83
C HIS A 401 -8.60 -16.69 -19.06
N ILE A 402 -7.57 -17.53 -18.93
CA ILE A 402 -6.65 -17.87 -20.02
C ILE A 402 -6.54 -19.38 -20.16
N GLU A 403 -6.28 -19.85 -21.37
CA GLU A 403 -6.05 -21.25 -21.68
C GLU A 403 -4.71 -21.44 -22.40
N SER A 404 -4.03 -22.54 -22.09
CA SER A 404 -2.83 -23.01 -22.78
C SER A 404 -2.66 -24.53 -22.57
N GLY A 405 -3.76 -25.27 -22.34
CA GLY A 405 -3.72 -26.64 -21.82
C GLY A 405 -3.16 -27.70 -22.78
N TYR A 406 -2.87 -27.37 -24.04
CA TYR A 406 -2.33 -28.30 -25.05
C TYR A 406 -0.81 -28.44 -24.94
N ARG A 407 -0.31 -28.73 -23.74
CA ARG A 407 1.12 -28.64 -23.42
C ARG A 407 1.96 -29.86 -23.78
N CYS A 408 1.34 -31.00 -24.07
CA CYS A 408 2.10 -32.20 -24.41
C CYS A 408 1.56 -32.93 -25.64
N ILE A 409 2.50 -33.52 -26.38
CA ILE A 409 2.29 -34.30 -27.60
C ILE A 409 1.31 -35.45 -27.34
N GLU A 410 1.49 -36.18 -26.24
CA GLU A 410 0.64 -37.32 -25.90
C GLU A 410 -0.83 -36.93 -25.69
N ASN A 411 -1.08 -35.77 -25.06
CA ASN A 411 -2.43 -35.25 -24.91
C ASN A 411 -3.04 -34.89 -26.26
N ASN A 412 -2.24 -34.33 -27.16
CA ASN A 412 -2.73 -33.96 -28.49
C ASN A 412 -3.02 -35.19 -29.34
N ILE A 413 -2.18 -36.23 -29.27
CA ILE A 413 -2.44 -37.53 -29.92
C ILE A 413 -3.75 -38.13 -29.40
N LYS A 414 -3.93 -38.20 -28.06
CA LYS A 414 -5.14 -38.75 -27.43
C LYS A 414 -6.42 -38.05 -27.88
N HIS A 415 -6.34 -36.75 -28.14
CA HIS A 415 -7.47 -35.92 -28.53
C HIS A 415 -7.52 -35.62 -30.03
N HIS A 416 -6.72 -36.31 -30.86
CA HIS A 416 -6.65 -36.13 -32.31
C HIS A 416 -6.45 -34.65 -32.73
N ARG A 417 -5.69 -33.87 -31.96
CA ARG A 417 -5.50 -32.43 -32.21
C ARG A 417 -4.39 -32.18 -33.21
N THR A 418 -4.70 -31.43 -34.26
CA THR A 418 -3.74 -30.94 -35.26
C THR A 418 -3.06 -29.63 -34.86
N SER A 419 -3.66 -28.88 -33.93
CA SER A 419 -3.03 -27.71 -33.32
C SER A 419 -2.33 -28.09 -32.02
N SER A 420 -1.17 -27.48 -31.79
CA SER A 420 -0.37 -27.68 -30.58
C SER A 420 -0.50 -26.54 -29.56
N ASN A 421 -1.23 -25.44 -29.88
CA ASN A 421 -1.15 -24.18 -29.12
C ASN A 421 0.29 -23.82 -28.73
N HIS A 422 1.21 -24.18 -29.63
CA HIS A 422 2.66 -24.02 -29.51
C HIS A 422 3.28 -24.52 -28.19
N MET A 423 2.61 -25.45 -27.47
CA MET A 423 3.09 -26.21 -26.30
C MET A 423 3.91 -25.41 -25.28
N GLY A 424 3.50 -24.16 -25.02
CA GLY A 424 4.15 -23.23 -24.09
C GLY A 424 4.45 -21.85 -24.67
N CYS A 425 4.40 -21.71 -26.00
CA CYS A 425 4.62 -20.45 -26.71
C CYS A 425 3.34 -19.74 -27.15
N ALA A 426 2.18 -20.10 -26.60
CA ALA A 426 0.93 -19.39 -26.85
C ALA A 426 -0.05 -19.47 -25.67
N ILE A 427 -0.90 -18.45 -25.57
CA ILE A 427 -2.00 -18.35 -24.60
C ILE A 427 -3.25 -17.82 -25.29
N ASP A 428 -4.40 -18.33 -24.86
CA ASP A 428 -5.71 -17.91 -25.35
C ASP A 428 -6.39 -17.04 -24.29
N PHE A 429 -6.74 -15.79 -24.63
CA PHE A 429 -7.46 -14.89 -23.73
C PHE A 429 -8.96 -14.98 -23.95
N HIS A 430 -9.71 -15.19 -22.87
CA HIS A 430 -11.18 -15.09 -22.87
C HIS A 430 -11.60 -13.79 -22.17
N VAL A 431 -12.12 -12.85 -22.95
CA VAL A 431 -12.48 -11.50 -22.50
C VAL A 431 -13.98 -11.36 -22.33
N TYR A 432 -14.39 -10.69 -21.25
CA TYR A 432 -15.77 -10.47 -20.87
C TYR A 432 -15.99 -8.98 -20.57
N ASN A 433 -17.23 -8.49 -20.68
CA ASN A 433 -17.61 -7.14 -20.22
C ASN A 433 -18.11 -7.14 -18.77
N LYS A 434 -18.38 -5.95 -18.22
CA LYS A 434 -18.92 -5.77 -16.85
C LYS A 434 -20.26 -6.47 -16.61
N ALA A 435 -21.02 -6.75 -17.66
CA ALA A 435 -22.28 -7.48 -17.60
C ALA A 435 -22.09 -9.02 -17.58
N GLY A 436 -20.84 -9.51 -17.63
CA GLY A 436 -20.53 -10.93 -17.64
C GLY A 436 -20.76 -11.60 -19.00
N GLN A 437 -20.87 -10.83 -20.08
CA GLN A 437 -21.01 -11.36 -21.43
C GLN A 437 -19.63 -11.56 -22.05
N LYS A 438 -19.44 -12.72 -22.70
CA LYS A 438 -18.22 -13.06 -23.42
C LYS A 438 -18.12 -12.23 -24.70
N ILE A 439 -16.97 -11.60 -24.92
CA ILE A 439 -16.71 -10.81 -26.13
C ILE A 439 -16.30 -11.74 -27.27
N VAL A 440 -16.98 -11.60 -28.42
CA VAL A 440 -16.84 -12.45 -29.60
C VAL A 440 -16.92 -11.62 -30.89
N GLY A 441 -16.60 -12.24 -32.03
CA GLY A 441 -16.79 -11.69 -33.36
C GLY A 441 -16.08 -10.35 -33.59
N ILE A 442 -16.78 -9.41 -34.24
CA ILE A 442 -16.24 -8.11 -34.66
C ILE A 442 -15.75 -7.30 -33.45
N GLU A 443 -16.46 -7.34 -32.33
CA GLU A 443 -16.06 -6.61 -31.12
C GLU A 443 -14.73 -7.11 -30.57
N LEU A 444 -14.51 -8.44 -30.57
CA LEU A 444 -13.25 -9.04 -30.15
C LEU A 444 -12.08 -8.59 -31.05
N GLU A 445 -12.31 -8.49 -32.36
CA GLU A 445 -11.28 -8.09 -33.34
C GLU A 445 -11.00 -6.58 -33.33
N GLU A 446 -12.01 -5.75 -33.48
CA GLU A 446 -11.85 -4.29 -33.60
C GLU A 446 -11.49 -3.64 -32.26
N VAL A 447 -12.14 -4.06 -31.17
CA VAL A 447 -11.90 -3.46 -29.87
C VAL A 447 -10.70 -4.14 -29.24
N ILE A 448 -10.78 -5.43 -28.90
CA ILE A 448 -9.75 -6.03 -28.05
C ILE A 448 -8.44 -6.23 -28.81
N ARG A 449 -8.44 -6.84 -30.00
CA ARG A 449 -7.20 -7.06 -30.76
C ARG A 449 -6.61 -5.75 -31.28
N LYS A 450 -7.35 -4.98 -32.09
CA LYS A 450 -6.82 -3.76 -32.75
C LYS A 450 -6.64 -2.59 -31.78
N LYS A 451 -7.68 -2.18 -31.05
CA LYS A 451 -7.63 -0.98 -30.20
C LYS A 451 -6.79 -1.16 -28.94
N TRP A 452 -6.75 -2.36 -28.35
CA TRP A 452 -5.98 -2.61 -27.12
C TRP A 452 -4.65 -3.32 -27.37
N LEU A 453 -4.64 -4.54 -27.92
CA LEU A 453 -3.42 -5.35 -27.99
C LEU A 453 -2.41 -4.81 -29.03
N MET A 454 -2.86 -4.52 -30.25
CA MET A 454 -1.97 -3.97 -31.28
C MET A 454 -1.46 -2.57 -30.92
N LYS A 455 -2.32 -1.73 -30.33
CA LYS A 455 -1.93 -0.37 -29.92
C LYS A 455 -0.89 -0.38 -28.81
N ASN A 456 -1.15 -1.13 -27.74
CA ASN A 456 -0.39 -1.02 -26.49
C ASN A 456 0.75 -2.05 -26.38
N GLN A 457 0.58 -3.25 -26.94
CA GLN A 457 1.57 -4.33 -26.86
C GLN A 457 2.34 -4.53 -28.17
N LYS A 458 2.00 -3.74 -29.21
CA LYS A 458 2.57 -3.86 -30.57
C LYS A 458 2.45 -5.27 -31.15
N ALA A 459 1.42 -5.98 -30.72
CA ALA A 459 1.03 -7.25 -31.30
C ALA A 459 0.64 -7.08 -32.78
N TRP A 460 0.78 -8.14 -33.57
CA TRP A 460 0.62 -8.10 -35.02
C TRP A 460 -0.29 -9.23 -35.49
N PHE A 461 -1.13 -8.96 -36.49
CA PHE A 461 -1.95 -10.02 -37.09
C PHE A 461 -1.10 -10.95 -37.94
N GLY A 462 -1.24 -12.25 -37.71
CA GLY A 462 -0.42 -13.28 -38.32
C GLY A 462 0.97 -13.37 -37.68
N TRP A 463 1.87 -14.04 -38.37
CA TRP A 463 3.14 -14.51 -37.82
C TRP A 463 4.30 -13.66 -38.35
N MET A 464 4.61 -12.59 -37.62
CA MET A 464 5.77 -11.74 -37.89
C MET A 464 6.91 -12.07 -36.93
N LYS A 465 8.12 -12.17 -37.49
CA LYS A 465 9.34 -12.47 -36.72
C LYS A 465 9.49 -11.53 -35.52
N ASN A 466 9.77 -12.10 -34.35
CA ASN A 466 10.03 -11.38 -33.10
C ASN A 466 8.90 -10.39 -32.70
N LYS A 467 7.64 -10.74 -32.94
CA LYS A 467 6.46 -10.02 -32.45
C LYS A 467 5.47 -10.98 -31.80
N PHE A 468 4.59 -10.44 -30.96
CA PHE A 468 3.40 -11.18 -30.54
C PHE A 468 2.50 -11.39 -31.76
N GLY A 469 2.28 -12.65 -32.13
CA GLY A 469 1.33 -13.04 -33.16
C GLY A 469 -0.10 -13.02 -32.61
N LEU A 470 -1.03 -12.52 -33.41
CA LEU A 470 -2.46 -12.58 -33.15
C LEU A 470 -3.17 -13.24 -34.34
N GLU A 471 -4.06 -14.19 -34.05
CA GLU A 471 -4.98 -14.70 -35.06
C GLU A 471 -6.08 -13.67 -35.36
N ARG A 472 -6.40 -13.51 -36.65
CA ARG A 472 -7.65 -12.84 -37.09
C ARG A 472 -8.82 -13.79 -36.86
N ASN A 473 -10.04 -13.27 -36.74
CA ASN A 473 -11.24 -14.11 -36.62
C ASN A 473 -11.37 -15.10 -37.79
N ILE A 474 -10.96 -14.70 -38.99
CA ILE A 474 -11.01 -15.55 -40.20
C ILE A 474 -9.97 -16.68 -40.22
N ASP A 475 -8.87 -16.52 -39.49
CA ASP A 475 -7.76 -17.49 -39.48
C ASP A 475 -7.83 -18.40 -38.25
N GLY A 476 -8.54 -17.96 -37.20
CA GLY A 476 -8.55 -18.60 -35.89
C GLY A 476 -9.93 -18.55 -35.23
N SER A 477 -9.96 -18.30 -33.92
CA SER A 477 -11.22 -18.24 -33.18
C SER A 477 -11.84 -16.84 -33.17
N ASP A 478 -13.17 -16.81 -33.30
CA ASP A 478 -13.99 -15.62 -33.11
C ASP A 478 -14.40 -15.42 -31.65
N SER A 479 -14.03 -16.32 -30.73
CA SER A 479 -14.50 -16.28 -29.34
C SER A 479 -13.38 -16.33 -28.29
N TRP A 480 -12.11 -16.27 -28.71
CA TRP A 480 -10.97 -15.99 -27.84
C TRP A 480 -9.84 -15.40 -28.65
N ILE A 481 -8.90 -14.77 -27.97
CA ILE A 481 -7.72 -14.19 -28.61
C ILE A 481 -6.57 -15.17 -28.44
N HIS A 482 -6.19 -15.82 -29.53
CA HIS A 482 -4.93 -16.54 -29.59
C HIS A 482 -3.78 -15.55 -29.71
N MET A 483 -2.87 -15.57 -28.73
CA MET A 483 -1.63 -14.81 -28.76
C MET A 483 -0.45 -15.74 -28.60
N ASP A 484 0.51 -15.65 -29.51
CA ASP A 484 1.68 -16.52 -29.54
C ASP A 484 3.00 -15.77 -29.74
N VAL A 485 4.09 -16.44 -29.40
CA VAL A 485 5.47 -16.01 -29.64
C VAL A 485 6.21 -17.05 -30.48
N ARG A 486 5.51 -17.78 -31.35
CA ARG A 486 6.11 -18.91 -32.08
C ARG A 486 7.24 -18.45 -33.01
N GLU A 487 7.10 -17.26 -33.56
CA GLU A 487 8.05 -16.61 -34.48
C GLU A 487 9.15 -15.82 -33.76
N TYR A 488 9.25 -15.96 -32.44
CA TYR A 488 10.45 -15.52 -31.73
C TYR A 488 11.65 -16.38 -32.18
N ASP A 489 12.79 -15.74 -32.35
CA ASP A 489 14.06 -16.43 -32.60
C ASP A 489 14.38 -17.44 -31.48
N SER A 490 15.21 -18.44 -31.78
CA SER A 490 15.55 -19.52 -30.85
C SER A 490 16.20 -19.00 -29.55
N GLU A 491 16.97 -17.91 -29.62
CA GLU A 491 17.56 -17.23 -28.47
C GLU A 491 16.51 -16.65 -27.49
N TYR A 492 15.31 -16.33 -27.99
CA TYR A 492 14.19 -15.85 -27.20
C TYR A 492 13.23 -16.98 -26.79
N LYS A 493 13.58 -18.24 -27.06
CA LYS A 493 12.80 -19.44 -26.65
C LYS A 493 13.64 -20.42 -25.83
N LEU A 494 14.63 -19.91 -25.09
CA LEU A 494 15.42 -20.69 -24.14
C LEU A 494 14.56 -21.15 -22.96
N ASN A 495 14.84 -22.34 -22.42
CA ASN A 495 14.07 -22.94 -21.31
C ASN A 495 13.90 -22.02 -20.09
N LYS A 496 14.90 -21.19 -19.77
CA LYS A 496 14.85 -20.21 -18.66
C LYS A 496 13.83 -19.08 -18.85
N LEU A 497 13.28 -18.93 -20.05
CA LEU A 497 12.26 -17.94 -20.39
C LEU A 497 10.84 -18.49 -20.22
N PHE A 498 10.69 -19.72 -19.72
CA PHE A 498 9.41 -20.35 -19.43
C PHE A 498 9.23 -20.48 -17.92
N ALA A 499 7.99 -20.34 -17.46
CA ALA A 499 7.64 -20.43 -16.05
C ALA A 499 6.48 -21.41 -15.83
N LYS A 500 6.56 -22.16 -14.72
CA LYS A 500 5.57 -23.13 -14.25
C LYS A 500 4.85 -22.68 -12.98
N ASN A 501 5.38 -21.66 -12.31
CA ASN A 501 4.88 -21.10 -11.07
C ASN A 501 5.24 -19.60 -10.99
N LEU A 502 4.72 -18.93 -9.95
CA LEU A 502 4.85 -17.49 -9.78
C LEU A 502 6.29 -17.04 -9.48
N GLU A 503 7.07 -17.89 -8.80
CA GLU A 503 8.47 -17.64 -8.48
C GLU A 503 9.33 -17.61 -9.75
N GLU A 504 9.21 -18.61 -10.62
CA GLU A 504 9.88 -18.66 -11.92
C GLU A 504 9.43 -17.52 -12.86
N LEU A 505 8.16 -17.11 -12.78
CA LEU A 505 7.64 -16.00 -13.60
C LEU A 505 8.26 -14.67 -13.19
N ASN A 506 8.20 -14.36 -11.90
CA ASN A 506 8.62 -13.07 -11.37
C ASN A 506 10.15 -13.00 -11.28
N GLY A 507 10.81 -14.10 -10.98
CA GLY A 507 12.25 -14.12 -10.70
C GLY A 507 12.61 -13.27 -9.49
N GLN A 508 13.88 -12.91 -9.40
CA GLN A 508 14.41 -12.07 -8.32
C GLN A 508 13.91 -10.62 -8.42
N ASN A 509 13.81 -9.92 -7.30
CA ASN A 509 13.56 -8.48 -7.27
C ASN A 509 14.62 -7.71 -8.10
N LEU A 510 14.20 -6.77 -8.98
CA LEU A 510 15.14 -6.09 -9.89
C LEU A 510 16.14 -5.21 -9.15
N VAL A 511 15.73 -4.63 -8.02
CA VAL A 511 16.62 -3.80 -7.19
C VAL A 511 17.68 -4.68 -6.52
N GLU A 512 17.34 -5.88 -6.09
CA GLU A 512 18.30 -6.85 -5.55
C GLU A 512 19.27 -7.34 -6.64
N LEU A 513 18.74 -7.71 -7.80
CA LEU A 513 19.55 -8.10 -8.96
C LEU A 513 20.52 -6.99 -9.37
N ALA A 514 20.11 -5.72 -9.33
CA ALA A 514 21.00 -4.59 -9.58
C ALA A 514 22.11 -4.46 -8.53
N LYS A 515 21.84 -4.73 -7.25
CA LYS A 515 22.87 -4.71 -6.19
C LYS A 515 23.90 -5.81 -6.39
N GLU A 516 23.46 -7.02 -6.72
CA GLU A 516 24.35 -8.16 -6.96
C GLU A 516 25.29 -7.91 -8.14
N LYS A 517 24.82 -7.16 -9.14
CA LYS A 517 25.65 -6.71 -10.27
C LYS A 517 26.52 -5.48 -9.95
N GLY A 518 26.55 -5.03 -8.70
CA GLY A 518 27.36 -3.89 -8.26
C GLY A 518 26.82 -2.52 -8.68
N LEU A 519 25.59 -2.43 -9.18
CA LEU A 519 24.99 -1.19 -9.70
C LEU A 519 24.35 -0.34 -8.59
N ASN A 520 25.05 -0.19 -7.46
CA ASN A 520 24.53 0.51 -6.28
C ASN A 520 24.20 1.99 -6.57
N ASN A 521 24.97 2.63 -7.46
CA ASN A 521 24.76 4.03 -7.86
C ASN A 521 23.48 4.24 -8.68
N LEU A 522 23.06 3.24 -9.46
CA LEU A 522 21.78 3.26 -10.21
C LEU A 522 20.58 3.35 -9.25
N ILE A 523 20.70 2.74 -8.07
CA ILE A 523 19.65 2.64 -7.06
C ILE A 523 19.58 3.94 -6.23
N GLN A 524 20.68 4.71 -6.12
CA GLN A 524 20.72 5.96 -5.36
C GLN A 524 19.78 7.05 -5.93
N CYS A 525 19.49 7.02 -7.24
CA CYS A 525 18.56 7.94 -7.89
C CYS A 525 17.08 7.50 -7.84
N SER A 526 16.75 6.42 -7.12
CA SER A 526 15.37 5.90 -7.02
C SER A 526 14.45 6.69 -6.09
N GLY A 527 14.97 7.67 -5.33
CA GLY A 527 14.20 8.43 -4.34
C GLY A 527 13.79 7.62 -3.10
N PHE A 528 14.18 6.35 -3.02
CA PHE A 528 14.02 5.53 -1.83
C PHE A 528 15.30 5.57 -1.00
N GLY A 529 15.22 6.16 0.20
CA GLY A 529 16.17 5.91 1.25
C GLY A 529 16.16 4.42 1.58
N PHE A 530 17.30 3.75 1.41
CA PHE A 530 17.52 2.39 1.84
C PHE A 530 17.17 2.25 3.34
N GLN A 531 16.02 1.67 3.68
CA GLN A 531 15.99 0.81 4.85
C GLN A 531 16.74 -0.46 4.45
N LYS A 532 17.75 -0.82 5.26
CA LYS A 532 18.46 -2.09 5.13
C LYS A 532 17.45 -3.23 5.10
N ILE A 533 17.15 -3.75 3.91
CA ILE A 533 17.02 -5.19 3.73
C ILE A 533 18.44 -5.71 3.75
N THR A 534 19.06 -5.70 4.94
CA THR A 534 20.08 -6.70 5.20
C THR A 534 19.29 -7.98 5.38
N GLN A 535 19.22 -8.80 4.33
CA GLN A 535 19.38 -10.22 4.54
C GLN A 535 20.75 -10.38 5.20
N LYS A 536 20.78 -10.26 6.53
CA LYS A 536 21.69 -11.08 7.30
C LYS A 536 21.10 -12.47 7.15
N HIS A 537 21.58 -13.20 6.15
CA HIS A 537 21.81 -14.62 6.34
C HIS A 537 22.83 -14.75 7.48
N LYS A 538 22.32 -14.66 8.72
CA LYS A 538 22.82 -15.40 9.85
C LYS A 538 21.63 -16.19 10.35
N SER A 539 21.65 -17.47 10.01
CA SER A 539 20.87 -18.57 10.57
C SER A 539 19.99 -18.19 11.77
N ASP A 540 18.72 -17.92 11.52
CA ASP A 540 17.66 -18.02 12.52
C ASP A 540 16.52 -18.73 11.81
N ASN A 541 16.38 -20.04 12.05
CA ASN A 541 15.27 -20.88 11.56
C ASN A 541 13.95 -20.40 12.19
N ALA A 542 13.38 -19.29 11.72
CA ALA A 542 12.05 -18.88 12.13
C ALA A 542 11.04 -19.84 11.48
N ILE A 543 10.23 -20.49 12.32
CA ILE A 543 9.18 -21.41 11.87
C ILE A 543 8.03 -20.57 11.29
N LEU A 544 8.04 -20.37 9.98
CA LEU A 544 7.00 -19.63 9.26
C LEU A 544 5.77 -20.49 8.99
N ILE A 545 4.61 -19.84 8.88
CA ILE A 545 3.40 -20.50 8.38
C ILE A 545 3.30 -20.33 6.86
N ASN A 546 2.66 -21.28 6.18
CA ASN A 546 2.40 -21.18 4.74
C ASN A 546 0.92 -21.33 4.41
N ALA A 547 0.54 -20.90 3.19
CA ALA A 547 -0.83 -20.95 2.73
C ALA A 547 -1.40 -22.38 2.71
N THR A 548 -0.59 -23.38 2.38
CA THR A 548 -1.01 -24.79 2.35
C THR A 548 -1.43 -25.29 3.73
N GLN A 549 -0.70 -24.92 4.79
CA GLN A 549 -1.06 -25.24 6.16
C GLN A 549 -2.41 -24.62 6.54
N LEU A 550 -2.60 -23.33 6.24
CA LEU A 550 -3.87 -22.67 6.55
C LEU A 550 -5.04 -23.19 5.71
N ILE A 551 -4.86 -23.56 4.44
CA ILE A 551 -5.91 -24.16 3.60
C ILE A 551 -6.35 -25.51 4.18
N LYS A 552 -5.41 -26.33 4.68
CA LYS A 552 -5.77 -27.59 5.34
C LYS A 552 -6.59 -27.37 6.60
N LEU A 553 -6.25 -26.33 7.38
CA LEU A 553 -6.95 -26.04 8.62
C LEU A 553 -8.28 -25.31 8.39
N PHE A 554 -8.37 -24.46 7.36
CA PHE A 554 -9.53 -23.65 7.00
C PHE A 554 -9.95 -23.92 5.54
N PRO A 555 -10.54 -25.08 5.25
CA PRO A 555 -10.80 -25.53 3.88
C PRO A 555 -11.84 -24.68 3.13
N ASP A 556 -12.69 -23.95 3.85
CA ASP A 556 -13.74 -23.10 3.25
C ASP A 556 -13.30 -21.63 3.11
N ALA A 557 -12.09 -21.29 3.58
CA ALA A 557 -11.54 -19.95 3.45
C ALA A 557 -11.11 -19.66 2.01
N ASN A 558 -11.40 -18.44 1.54
CA ASN A 558 -10.92 -18.03 0.22
C ASN A 558 -9.43 -17.69 0.24
N GLN A 559 -8.77 -17.84 -0.91
CA GLN A 559 -7.32 -17.69 -1.02
C GLN A 559 -6.80 -16.29 -0.65
N SER A 560 -7.58 -15.24 -0.93
CA SER A 560 -7.18 -13.86 -0.61
C SER A 560 -7.05 -13.67 0.90
N ASP A 561 -8.01 -14.18 1.66
CA ASP A 561 -8.00 -14.12 3.12
C ASP A 561 -6.84 -14.94 3.71
N ILE A 562 -6.60 -16.14 3.19
CA ILE A 562 -5.46 -16.97 3.56
C ILE A 562 -4.15 -16.22 3.35
N ASN A 563 -3.97 -15.59 2.18
CA ASN A 563 -2.74 -14.86 1.87
C ASN A 563 -2.54 -13.66 2.78
N ILE A 564 -3.61 -12.93 3.12
CA ILE A 564 -3.55 -11.83 4.08
C ILE A 564 -3.11 -12.35 5.45
N VAL A 565 -3.71 -13.44 5.94
CA VAL A 565 -3.34 -14.03 7.25
C VAL A 565 -1.89 -14.51 7.25
N VAL A 566 -1.43 -15.20 6.21
CA VAL A 566 -0.04 -15.64 6.08
C VAL A 566 0.92 -14.45 6.14
N ASN A 567 0.65 -13.40 5.36
CA ASN A 567 1.52 -12.23 5.30
C ASN A 567 1.56 -11.48 6.64
N GLU A 568 0.41 -11.22 7.25
CA GLU A 568 0.30 -10.51 8.53
C GLU A 568 1.00 -11.27 9.66
N VAL A 569 0.77 -12.58 9.75
CA VAL A 569 1.37 -13.42 10.79
C VAL A 569 2.87 -13.55 10.58
N ASN A 570 3.33 -13.85 9.37
CA ASN A 570 4.75 -14.06 9.09
C ASN A 570 5.59 -12.79 9.24
N ASP A 571 5.07 -11.63 8.83
CA ASP A 571 5.77 -10.34 8.99
C ASP A 571 6.14 -10.08 10.46
N LYS A 572 5.26 -10.51 11.38
CA LYS A 572 5.37 -10.20 12.81
C LYS A 572 5.45 -11.43 13.72
N ILE A 573 5.87 -12.57 13.18
CA ILE A 573 5.73 -13.87 13.84
C ILE A 573 6.44 -13.95 15.21
N LYS A 574 7.64 -13.39 15.31
CA LYS A 574 8.42 -13.32 16.57
C LYS A 574 7.85 -12.26 17.53
N GLU A 575 7.39 -11.13 16.99
CA GLU A 575 6.88 -9.99 17.76
C GLU A 575 5.61 -10.37 18.53
N PHE A 576 4.71 -11.13 17.89
CA PHE A 576 3.47 -11.60 18.49
C PHE A 576 3.56 -13.02 19.08
N LYS A 577 4.75 -13.57 19.31
CA LYS A 577 4.93 -14.89 19.94
C LYS A 577 4.13 -15.99 19.22
N LEU A 578 4.39 -16.15 17.93
CA LEU A 578 3.84 -17.19 17.05
C LEU A 578 4.96 -17.98 16.35
N ASP A 579 6.18 -17.91 16.88
CA ASP A 579 7.43 -18.41 16.34
C ASP A 579 7.73 -19.88 16.72
N THR A 580 6.78 -20.60 17.31
CA THR A 580 6.87 -22.03 17.61
C THR A 580 5.64 -22.77 17.11
N HIS A 581 5.80 -24.04 16.71
CA HIS A 581 4.66 -24.86 16.27
C HIS A 581 3.57 -24.95 17.34
N ILE A 582 3.93 -25.07 18.62
CA ILE A 582 2.95 -25.17 19.71
C ILE A 582 2.11 -23.90 19.83
N ARG A 583 2.75 -22.72 19.76
CA ARG A 583 2.03 -21.43 19.77
C ARG A 583 1.13 -21.29 18.54
N GLN A 584 1.60 -21.68 17.36
CA GLN A 584 0.81 -21.68 16.12
C GLN A 584 -0.41 -22.60 16.23
N ARG A 585 -0.23 -23.83 16.74
CA ARG A 585 -1.29 -24.81 16.95
C ARG A 585 -2.36 -24.25 17.87
N HIS A 586 -1.98 -23.73 19.04
CA HIS A 586 -2.94 -23.13 19.97
C HIS A 586 -3.63 -21.91 19.38
N PHE A 587 -2.89 -20.99 18.76
CA PHE A 587 -3.45 -19.76 18.20
C PHE A 587 -4.50 -20.06 17.12
N PHE A 588 -4.15 -20.88 16.12
CA PHE A 588 -5.09 -21.20 15.04
C PHE A 588 -6.21 -22.15 15.47
N ALA A 589 -6.00 -23.01 16.48
CA ALA A 589 -7.07 -23.81 17.06
C ALA A 589 -8.13 -22.95 17.77
N GLN A 590 -7.71 -21.88 18.45
CA GLN A 590 -8.63 -20.92 19.07
C GLN A 590 -9.43 -20.15 18.00
N ILE A 591 -8.78 -19.72 16.92
CA ILE A 591 -9.47 -19.09 15.78
C ILE A 591 -10.47 -20.05 15.15
N LYS A 592 -10.04 -21.27 14.77
CA LYS A 592 -10.93 -22.26 14.16
C LYS A 592 -12.09 -22.67 15.06
N GLY A 593 -11.86 -22.81 16.36
CA GLY A 593 -12.92 -23.08 17.32
C GLY A 593 -13.96 -21.96 17.43
N GLU A 594 -13.58 -20.72 17.09
CA GLU A 594 -14.46 -19.54 17.08
C GLU A 594 -15.21 -19.41 15.75
N VAL A 595 -14.47 -19.37 14.64
CA VAL A 595 -15.05 -19.01 13.34
C VAL A 595 -15.42 -20.22 12.48
N GLY A 596 -14.86 -21.39 12.74
CA GLY A 596 -15.04 -22.57 11.91
C GLY A 596 -14.05 -22.60 10.75
N SER A 597 -14.44 -23.21 9.63
CA SER A 597 -13.58 -23.52 8.48
C SER A 597 -13.41 -22.39 7.46
N ASP A 598 -14.18 -21.31 7.56
CA ASP A 598 -14.22 -20.22 6.55
C ASP A 598 -13.24 -19.06 6.81
N LEU A 599 -12.60 -19.05 7.99
CA LEU A 599 -11.69 -17.99 8.45
C LEU A 599 -12.29 -16.58 8.38
N LYS A 600 -13.61 -16.45 8.58
CA LYS A 600 -14.31 -15.16 8.56
C LYS A 600 -14.59 -14.65 9.96
N GLY A 601 -14.33 -13.35 10.18
CA GLY A 601 -14.68 -12.69 11.45
C GLY A 601 -16.18 -12.80 11.72
N LYS A 602 -16.56 -13.21 12.93
CA LYS A 602 -17.96 -13.33 13.35
C LYS A 602 -18.36 -12.17 14.24
N VAL A 603 -19.63 -11.77 14.16
CA VAL A 603 -20.22 -10.83 15.10
C VAL A 603 -21.12 -11.60 16.06
N GLU A 604 -20.99 -11.34 17.36
CA GLU A 604 -21.88 -11.93 18.36
C GLU A 604 -23.33 -11.51 18.10
N ASN A 605 -24.24 -12.49 18.13
CA ASN A 605 -25.66 -12.26 17.98
C ASN A 605 -26.33 -12.04 19.34
N TRP A 606 -27.03 -10.91 19.50
CA TRP A 606 -27.64 -10.47 20.75
C TRP A 606 -29.16 -10.61 20.73
N THR A 607 -29.64 -11.82 20.43
CA THR A 607 -31.07 -12.16 20.47
C THR A 607 -31.37 -13.05 21.67
N TYR A 608 -31.84 -12.46 22.76
CA TYR A 608 -32.12 -13.17 24.01
C TYR A 608 -33.62 -13.26 24.30
N SER A 609 -34.07 -14.44 24.73
CA SER A 609 -35.40 -14.61 25.31
C SER A 609 -35.41 -14.13 26.76
N PRO A 610 -36.59 -13.84 27.33
CA PRO A 610 -36.72 -13.53 28.76
C PRO A 610 -36.07 -14.58 29.67
N THR A 611 -36.23 -15.86 29.34
CA THR A 611 -35.61 -16.97 30.06
C THR A 611 -34.08 -16.93 29.97
N ALA A 612 -33.52 -16.67 28.77
CA ALA A 612 -32.08 -16.55 28.61
C ALA A 612 -31.53 -15.38 29.43
N LEU A 613 -32.18 -14.21 29.39
CA LEU A 613 -31.80 -13.04 30.18
C LEU A 613 -31.76 -13.36 31.69
N LYS A 614 -32.80 -14.00 32.22
CA LYS A 614 -32.84 -14.45 33.63
C LYS A 614 -31.71 -15.43 33.97
N GLY A 615 -31.34 -16.30 33.03
CA GLY A 615 -30.25 -17.25 33.20
C GLY A 615 -28.90 -16.58 33.44
N PHE A 616 -28.43 -15.75 32.50
CA PHE A 616 -27.07 -15.21 32.55
C PHE A 616 -26.93 -13.87 33.30
N SER A 617 -28.03 -13.12 33.51
CA SER A 617 -27.99 -11.79 34.14
C SER A 617 -28.59 -11.79 35.54
N LYS A 618 -27.77 -11.47 36.54
CA LYS A 618 -28.23 -11.26 37.93
C LYS A 618 -29.29 -10.14 38.02
N TYR A 619 -29.17 -9.10 37.20
CA TYR A 619 -30.15 -8.00 37.13
C TYR A 619 -31.52 -8.52 36.72
N TYR A 620 -31.61 -9.22 35.57
CA TYR A 620 -32.88 -9.74 35.06
C TYR A 620 -33.47 -10.86 35.92
N ARG A 621 -32.63 -11.58 36.68
CA ARG A 621 -33.08 -12.56 37.67
C ARG A 621 -33.86 -11.92 38.83
N THR A 622 -33.54 -10.67 39.16
CA THR A 622 -34.20 -9.88 40.22
C THR A 622 -35.26 -8.91 39.69
N HIS A 623 -35.32 -8.72 38.36
CA HIS A 623 -36.28 -7.87 37.65
C HIS A 623 -36.93 -8.68 36.50
N PRO A 624 -37.73 -9.73 36.82
CA PRO A 624 -38.25 -10.66 35.84
C PRO A 624 -39.22 -10.02 34.84
N ASP A 625 -39.96 -8.99 35.28
CA ASP A 625 -40.83 -8.16 34.45
C ASP A 625 -40.04 -7.41 33.37
N GLU A 626 -38.87 -6.86 33.72
CA GLU A 626 -37.97 -6.25 32.74
C GLU A 626 -37.35 -7.29 31.80
N ALA A 627 -37.15 -8.52 32.24
CA ALA A 627 -36.69 -9.61 31.37
C ALA A 627 -37.75 -9.96 30.32
N GLU A 628 -39.03 -10.01 30.72
CA GLU A 628 -40.15 -10.18 29.79
C GLU A 628 -40.27 -8.98 28.85
N LYS A 629 -40.01 -7.76 29.33
CA LYS A 629 -40.05 -6.55 28.50
C LYS A 629 -38.87 -6.43 27.52
N ASP A 630 -37.67 -6.83 27.91
CA ASP A 630 -36.48 -6.59 27.09
C ASP A 630 -36.13 -7.79 26.20
N GLY A 631 -36.54 -9.01 26.57
CA GLY A 631 -36.36 -10.21 25.74
C GLY A 631 -37.25 -10.21 24.49
N TYR A 632 -36.87 -10.99 23.48
CA TYR A 632 -37.74 -11.18 22.31
C TYR A 632 -39.01 -11.97 22.66
N LEU A 633 -40.06 -11.80 21.86
CA LEU A 633 -41.26 -12.64 21.89
C LEU A 633 -41.41 -13.39 20.57
N GLU A 634 -41.69 -14.69 20.65
CA GLU A 634 -41.98 -15.50 19.45
C GLU A 634 -43.41 -15.26 18.97
N HIS A 635 -43.62 -15.42 17.67
CA HIS A 635 -44.97 -15.35 17.11
C HIS A 635 -45.76 -16.64 17.46
N PRO A 636 -46.92 -16.55 18.13
CA PRO A 636 -47.60 -17.71 18.71
C PRO A 636 -48.12 -18.74 17.69
N THR A 637 -48.35 -18.35 16.43
CA THR A 637 -49.01 -19.21 15.42
C THR A 637 -48.14 -19.63 14.23
N TRP A 638 -46.85 -19.29 14.20
CA TRP A 638 -45.98 -19.62 13.06
C TRP A 638 -45.01 -20.76 13.37
N ARG A 639 -45.08 -21.85 12.59
CA ARG A 639 -44.10 -22.97 12.67
C ARG A 639 -42.67 -22.46 12.42
N LYS A 640 -41.72 -22.95 13.21
CA LYS A 640 -40.27 -22.66 13.05
C LYS A 640 -39.85 -22.93 11.60
N THR A 641 -39.32 -21.92 10.93
CA THR A 641 -38.76 -22.08 9.57
C THR A 641 -37.27 -22.43 9.65
N LYS A 642 -36.67 -22.92 8.55
CA LYS A 642 -35.20 -23.11 8.44
C LYS A 642 -34.38 -21.83 8.70
N LYS A 643 -35.01 -20.65 8.75
CA LYS A 643 -34.39 -19.35 9.01
C LYS A 643 -34.49 -18.88 10.48
N GLY A 644 -34.94 -19.75 11.40
CA GLY A 644 -35.06 -19.44 12.83
C GLY A 644 -36.48 -19.03 13.26
N PRO A 645 -36.67 -18.72 14.57
CA PRO A 645 -37.94 -18.26 15.10
C PRO A 645 -38.30 -16.89 14.51
N ARG A 646 -39.58 -16.70 14.17
CA ARG A 646 -40.10 -15.37 13.82
C ARG A 646 -40.53 -14.66 15.09
N PHE A 647 -40.04 -13.45 15.27
CA PHE A 647 -40.31 -12.65 16.44
C PHE A 647 -41.54 -11.77 16.21
N SER A 648 -42.51 -11.83 17.11
CA SER A 648 -43.58 -10.83 17.22
C SER A 648 -43.03 -9.51 17.78
N ARG A 649 -41.94 -9.59 18.55
CA ARG A 649 -41.18 -8.44 19.05
C ARG A 649 -39.71 -8.80 19.20
N GLN A 650 -38.83 -7.95 18.67
CA GLN A 650 -37.38 -8.09 18.81
C GLN A 650 -36.92 -7.82 20.25
N ALA A 651 -35.77 -8.39 20.63
CA ALA A 651 -35.14 -8.06 21.90
C ALA A 651 -34.70 -6.58 21.91
N ASN A 652 -34.90 -5.90 23.04
CA ASN A 652 -34.46 -4.51 23.23
C ASN A 652 -32.96 -4.50 23.58
N VAL A 653 -32.12 -4.55 22.55
CA VAL A 653 -30.66 -4.64 22.70
C VAL A 653 -30.04 -3.45 23.43
N GLU A 654 -30.63 -2.27 23.33
CA GLU A 654 -30.15 -1.07 24.04
C GLU A 654 -30.40 -1.18 25.55
N ALA A 655 -31.62 -1.61 25.93
CA ALA A 655 -31.95 -1.84 27.34
C ALA A 655 -31.09 -2.97 27.94
N ILE A 656 -30.92 -4.07 27.21
CA ILE A 656 -30.06 -5.19 27.63
C ILE A 656 -28.60 -4.74 27.79
N SER A 657 -28.10 -3.94 26.85
CA SER A 657 -26.76 -3.33 26.93
C SER A 657 -26.62 -2.49 28.18
N ALA A 658 -27.54 -1.56 28.43
CA ALA A 658 -27.49 -0.64 29.56
C ALA A 658 -27.57 -1.37 30.92
N LYS A 659 -28.47 -2.34 31.04
CA LYS A 659 -28.80 -3.00 32.32
C LYS A 659 -27.80 -4.08 32.73
N HIS A 660 -27.22 -4.80 31.75
CA HIS A 660 -26.29 -5.90 32.03
C HIS A 660 -24.85 -5.60 31.62
N PHE A 661 -24.62 -5.15 30.38
CA PHE A 661 -23.30 -5.14 29.77
C PHE A 661 -22.52 -3.83 29.97
N GLN A 662 -23.19 -2.72 30.31
CA GLN A 662 -22.54 -1.45 30.62
C GLN A 662 -21.47 -1.60 31.72
N LYS A 663 -21.67 -2.51 32.68
CA LYS A 663 -20.73 -2.74 33.80
C LYS A 663 -19.61 -3.72 33.48
N LYS A 664 -19.52 -4.22 32.24
CA LYS A 664 -18.56 -5.25 31.82
C LYS A 664 -17.54 -4.68 30.83
N ASN A 665 -16.34 -5.26 30.81
CA ASN A 665 -15.29 -5.01 29.81
C ASN A 665 -14.94 -3.52 29.58
N GLY A 666 -15.03 -2.72 30.65
CA GLY A 666 -14.73 -1.29 30.65
C GLY A 666 -15.63 -0.43 29.77
N ASN A 667 -16.82 -0.93 29.42
CA ASN A 667 -17.83 -0.14 28.72
C ASN A 667 -18.12 1.15 29.49
N ARG A 668 -18.20 2.27 28.77
CA ARG A 668 -18.25 3.59 29.38
C ARG A 668 -19.63 3.84 29.98
N LYS A 669 -19.67 4.44 31.17
CA LYS A 669 -20.94 4.67 31.88
C LYS A 669 -21.84 5.65 31.12
N GLU A 670 -21.24 6.65 30.51
CA GLU A 670 -21.91 7.69 29.72
C GLU A 670 -22.39 7.21 28.34
N PHE A 671 -22.02 5.99 27.91
CA PHE A 671 -22.44 5.37 26.65
C PHE A 671 -23.19 4.05 26.92
N PRO A 672 -24.50 4.08 27.26
CA PRO A 672 -25.26 2.88 27.66
C PRO A 672 -25.35 1.80 26.57
N THR A 673 -25.12 2.15 25.31
CA THR A 673 -25.13 1.23 24.17
C THR A 673 -23.77 0.59 23.88
N ASP A 674 -22.70 0.94 24.62
CA ASP A 674 -21.34 0.39 24.41
C ASP A 674 -21.32 -1.14 24.46
N GLY A 675 -22.12 -1.75 25.34
CA GLY A 675 -22.25 -3.21 25.41
C GLY A 675 -22.66 -3.84 24.08
N TYR A 676 -23.69 -3.30 23.44
CA TYR A 676 -24.12 -3.77 22.13
C TYR A 676 -23.21 -3.28 20.99
N LYS A 677 -22.82 -1.99 20.97
CA LYS A 677 -21.98 -1.41 19.92
C LYS A 677 -20.65 -2.16 19.82
N LEU A 678 -20.02 -2.45 20.96
CA LEU A 678 -18.68 -3.07 21.07
C LEU A 678 -18.75 -4.54 21.48
N ARG A 679 -19.84 -5.24 21.12
CA ARG A 679 -19.96 -6.69 21.26
C ARG A 679 -18.89 -7.47 20.48
N GLY A 680 -18.78 -8.77 20.74
CA GLY A 680 -17.73 -9.63 20.17
C GLY A 680 -17.65 -9.60 18.65
N ARG A 681 -16.43 -9.36 18.11
CA ARG A 681 -16.14 -9.35 16.67
C ARG A 681 -14.81 -10.00 16.28
N GLY A 682 -14.68 -10.32 14.99
CA GLY A 682 -13.42 -10.79 14.41
C GLY A 682 -13.16 -12.28 14.65
N LEU A 683 -11.87 -12.67 14.54
CA LEU A 683 -11.45 -14.08 14.63
C LEU A 683 -11.35 -14.62 16.06
N ILE A 684 -11.33 -13.74 17.06
CA ILE A 684 -11.17 -14.11 18.49
C ILE A 684 -12.23 -13.48 19.41
N GLN A 685 -13.29 -12.90 18.85
CA GLN A 685 -14.34 -12.17 19.59
C GLN A 685 -13.80 -11.03 20.47
N LEU A 686 -13.12 -10.06 19.86
CA LEU A 686 -12.73 -8.82 20.55
C LEU A 686 -13.98 -8.12 21.10
N THR A 687 -14.05 -7.89 22.41
CA THR A 687 -15.29 -7.48 23.10
C THR A 687 -15.06 -6.38 24.13
N GLY A 688 -15.90 -5.33 24.11
CA GLY A 688 -15.98 -4.25 25.08
C GLY A 688 -14.97 -3.12 24.90
N TYR A 689 -15.32 -1.94 25.41
CA TYR A 689 -14.57 -0.70 25.18
C TYR A 689 -13.09 -0.79 25.54
N ASP A 690 -12.73 -1.42 26.67
CA ASP A 690 -11.33 -1.54 27.06
C ASP A 690 -10.50 -2.25 25.99
N ASN A 691 -11.01 -3.33 25.40
CA ASN A 691 -10.29 -4.11 24.41
C ASN A 691 -10.24 -3.39 23.06
N TYR A 692 -11.35 -2.82 22.59
CA TYR A 692 -11.37 -2.06 21.33
C TYR A 692 -10.48 -0.81 21.42
N SER A 693 -10.59 -0.04 22.51
CA SER A 693 -9.76 1.15 22.75
C SER A 693 -8.28 0.79 22.91
N SER A 694 -7.97 -0.30 23.62
CA SER A 694 -6.58 -0.73 23.80
C SER A 694 -5.97 -1.25 22.51
N PHE A 695 -6.72 -2.02 21.71
CA PHE A 695 -6.28 -2.44 20.39
C PHE A 695 -6.06 -1.22 19.47
N GLN A 696 -7.01 -0.27 19.43
CA GLN A 696 -6.88 0.98 18.69
C GLN A 696 -5.59 1.73 19.05
N LYS A 697 -5.35 1.93 20.35
CA LYS A 697 -4.17 2.64 20.86
C LYS A 697 -2.88 1.90 20.53
N ALA A 698 -2.88 0.57 20.68
CA ALA A 698 -1.70 -0.25 20.46
C ALA A 698 -1.40 -0.48 18.98
N TYR A 699 -2.37 -0.32 18.08
CA TYR A 699 -2.27 -0.68 16.68
C TYR A 699 -1.02 -0.08 16.00
N THR A 700 -0.81 1.21 16.21
CA THR A 700 0.30 1.96 15.57
C THR A 700 1.69 1.56 16.07
N ASN A 701 1.78 0.83 17.19
CA ASN A 701 3.04 0.26 17.66
C ASN A 701 3.49 -0.91 16.78
N TYR A 702 2.56 -1.59 16.13
CA TYR A 702 2.81 -2.83 15.42
C TYR A 702 2.64 -2.70 13.89
N TRP A 703 1.64 -1.91 13.46
CA TRP A 703 1.29 -1.71 12.05
C TRP A 703 1.44 -0.26 11.64
N LYS A 704 1.95 -0.05 10.41
CA LYS A 704 2.31 1.27 9.86
C LYS A 704 1.16 1.94 9.11
N ASP A 705 0.22 1.15 8.63
CA ASP A 705 -1.02 1.66 8.07
C ASP A 705 -1.94 2.12 9.19
N ILE A 706 -3.00 2.79 8.76
CA ILE A 706 -3.85 3.46 9.71
C ILE A 706 -5.09 2.61 9.96
N PRO A 707 -5.38 2.32 11.23
CA PRO A 707 -6.61 1.66 11.57
C PRO A 707 -7.80 2.62 11.38
N PRO A 708 -8.96 2.13 10.90
CA PRO A 708 -10.24 2.76 11.18
C PRO A 708 -10.40 3.01 12.67
N ASP A 709 -11.28 3.92 13.07
CA ASP A 709 -11.66 4.02 14.47
C ASP A 709 -12.51 2.80 14.83
N PHE A 710 -11.92 1.79 15.49
CA PHE A 710 -12.62 0.56 15.85
C PHE A 710 -13.64 0.77 16.97
N VAL A 711 -13.60 1.87 17.72
CA VAL A 711 -14.62 2.19 18.72
C VAL A 711 -15.83 2.81 18.03
N GLU A 712 -15.61 3.68 17.05
CA GLU A 712 -16.69 4.32 16.31
C GLU A 712 -17.29 3.38 15.24
N TYR A 713 -16.44 2.66 14.51
CA TYR A 713 -16.76 1.73 13.43
C TYR A 713 -16.31 0.29 13.75
N PRO A 714 -16.89 -0.36 14.78
CA PRO A 714 -16.42 -1.66 15.28
C PRO A 714 -16.56 -2.79 14.26
N ASP A 715 -17.45 -2.68 13.27
CA ASP A 715 -17.64 -3.70 12.23
C ASP A 715 -16.41 -3.87 11.32
N GLU A 716 -15.52 -2.87 11.28
CA GLU A 716 -14.24 -2.94 10.57
C GLU A 716 -13.37 -4.10 11.08
N ILE A 717 -13.48 -4.49 12.36
CA ILE A 717 -12.77 -5.64 12.93
C ILE A 717 -13.07 -6.95 12.20
N ASN A 718 -14.20 -7.06 11.47
CA ASN A 718 -14.53 -8.27 10.71
C ASN A 718 -13.82 -8.36 9.36
N LYS A 719 -13.19 -7.28 8.87
CA LYS A 719 -12.32 -7.36 7.68
C LYS A 719 -11.11 -8.22 8.02
N VAL A 720 -10.78 -9.20 7.18
CA VAL A 720 -9.78 -10.24 7.49
C VAL A 720 -8.46 -9.67 8.02
N GLN A 721 -7.96 -8.58 7.42
CA GLN A 721 -6.75 -7.87 7.84
C GLN A 721 -6.84 -7.43 9.30
N TYR A 722 -7.90 -6.74 9.71
CA TYR A 722 -8.05 -6.27 11.09
C TYR A 722 -8.48 -7.40 12.04
N ALA A 723 -9.17 -8.40 11.52
CA ALA A 723 -9.59 -9.58 12.28
C ALA A 723 -8.37 -10.41 12.72
N ILE A 724 -7.38 -10.62 11.85
CA ILE A 724 -6.14 -11.33 12.22
C ILE A 724 -5.23 -10.47 13.10
N ARG A 725 -5.11 -9.17 12.80
CA ARG A 725 -4.29 -8.25 13.61
C ARG A 725 -4.80 -8.12 15.04
N SER A 726 -6.12 -7.98 15.22
CA SER A 726 -6.73 -7.96 16.56
C SER A 726 -6.53 -9.29 17.28
N ALA A 727 -6.61 -10.43 16.58
CA ALA A 727 -6.30 -11.74 17.17
C ALA A 727 -4.84 -11.86 17.62
N MET A 728 -3.88 -11.45 16.79
CA MET A 728 -2.45 -11.44 17.13
C MET A 728 -2.16 -10.54 18.34
N TRP A 729 -2.71 -9.32 18.34
CA TRP A 729 -2.60 -8.39 19.46
C TRP A 729 -3.19 -8.98 20.74
N PHE A 730 -4.40 -9.53 20.68
CA PHE A 730 -5.06 -10.13 21.83
C PHE A 730 -4.23 -11.31 22.39
N TRP A 731 -3.72 -12.15 21.49
CA TRP A 731 -2.88 -13.31 21.82
C TRP A 731 -1.62 -12.94 22.60
N SER A 732 -0.90 -11.90 22.22
CA SER A 732 0.42 -11.60 22.83
C SER A 732 0.43 -10.41 23.77
N VAL A 733 -0.36 -9.37 23.49
CA VAL A 733 -0.32 -8.10 24.21
C VAL A 733 -1.56 -7.95 25.08
N GLY A 734 -2.75 -8.05 24.50
CA GLY A 734 -4.01 -7.74 25.16
C GLY A 734 -4.32 -8.68 26.33
N ARG A 735 -4.11 -10.00 26.15
CA ARG A 735 -4.36 -11.02 27.18
C ARG A 735 -3.18 -11.95 27.45
N ARG A 736 -2.07 -11.79 26.72
CA ARG A 736 -0.85 -12.61 26.86
C ARG A 736 -1.17 -14.11 26.90
N VAL A 737 -2.06 -14.55 26.01
CA VAL A 737 -2.56 -15.92 25.91
C VAL A 737 -1.43 -16.91 25.68
N PHE A 738 -0.39 -16.50 24.93
CA PHE A 738 0.80 -17.32 24.67
C PHE A 738 1.46 -17.90 25.93
N GLU A 739 1.37 -17.22 27.08
CA GLU A 739 1.93 -17.71 28.36
C GLU A 739 1.30 -19.03 28.80
N LYS A 740 0.06 -19.31 28.39
CA LYS A 740 -0.61 -20.60 28.66
C LYS A 740 -0.19 -21.68 27.67
N ALA A 741 0.16 -21.32 26.44
CA ALA A 741 0.73 -22.25 25.47
C ALA A 741 2.19 -22.59 25.80
N ASP A 742 2.91 -21.69 26.47
CA ASP A 742 4.30 -21.88 26.90
C ASP A 742 4.49 -22.88 28.05
N ALA A 743 3.39 -23.36 28.66
CA ALA A 743 3.45 -24.50 29.58
C ALA A 743 3.92 -25.79 28.87
N ASN A 744 3.79 -25.84 27.53
CA ASN A 744 4.42 -26.82 26.66
C ASN A 744 3.92 -28.26 26.87
N HIS A 745 2.68 -28.42 27.34
CA HIS A 745 2.00 -29.72 27.48
C HIS A 745 1.05 -30.04 26.31
N GLY A 746 1.11 -29.23 25.24
CA GLY A 746 0.38 -29.43 23.99
C GLY A 746 -1.14 -29.45 24.18
N TYR A 747 -1.79 -30.55 23.76
CA TYR A 747 -3.26 -30.69 23.82
C TYR A 747 -3.86 -30.40 25.21
N SER A 748 -3.16 -30.76 26.29
CA SER A 748 -3.68 -30.57 27.65
C SER A 748 -3.79 -29.09 28.05
N ASP A 749 -3.01 -28.20 27.44
CA ASP A 749 -3.06 -26.75 27.71
C ASP A 749 -4.25 -26.07 27.02
N VAL A 750 -4.97 -26.74 26.11
CA VAL A 750 -6.10 -26.15 25.37
C VAL A 750 -7.19 -25.62 26.32
N VAL A 751 -7.41 -26.27 27.46
CA VAL A 751 -8.38 -25.80 28.48
C VAL A 751 -7.94 -24.46 29.07
N ALA A 752 -6.68 -24.36 29.51
CA ALA A 752 -6.13 -23.15 30.11
C ALA A 752 -6.06 -21.99 29.10
N VAL A 753 -5.70 -22.29 27.84
CA VAL A 753 -5.71 -21.32 26.74
C VAL A 753 -7.14 -20.84 26.46
N THR A 754 -8.11 -21.75 26.37
CA THR A 754 -9.53 -21.41 26.12
C THR A 754 -10.10 -20.53 27.24
N LEU A 755 -9.81 -20.86 28.50
CA LEU A 755 -10.22 -20.07 29.65
C LEU A 755 -9.65 -18.64 29.57
N ARG A 756 -8.41 -18.47 29.12
CA ARG A 756 -7.80 -17.14 28.94
C ARG A 756 -8.40 -16.37 27.77
N VAL A 757 -8.82 -17.04 26.70
CA VAL A 757 -9.44 -16.42 25.52
C VAL A 757 -10.88 -15.98 25.81
N ASN A 758 -11.71 -16.89 26.34
CA ASN A 758 -13.15 -16.67 26.49
C ASN A 758 -13.62 -16.33 27.91
N GLY A 759 -12.74 -16.39 28.91
CA GLY A 759 -13.14 -16.27 30.31
C GLY A 759 -13.97 -17.45 30.83
N GLY A 760 -14.05 -18.54 30.06
CA GLY A 760 -14.79 -19.76 30.37
C GLY A 760 -14.54 -20.87 29.34
N ASN A 761 -15.27 -21.99 29.45
CA ASN A 761 -15.09 -23.18 28.60
C ASN A 761 -16.04 -23.23 27.38
N THR A 762 -16.70 -22.12 27.04
CA THR A 762 -17.59 -22.05 25.89
C THR A 762 -16.84 -22.37 24.60
N GLY A 763 -17.32 -23.34 23.84
CA GLY A 763 -16.69 -23.81 22.60
C GLY A 763 -15.43 -24.67 22.79
N LEU A 764 -15.13 -25.14 24.01
CA LEU A 764 -13.92 -25.92 24.32
C LEU A 764 -13.77 -27.16 23.42
N LEU A 765 -14.84 -27.93 23.19
CA LEU A 765 -14.79 -29.13 22.36
C LEU A 765 -14.35 -28.82 20.92
N HIS A 766 -14.86 -27.73 20.33
CA HIS A 766 -14.46 -27.31 18.98
C HIS A 766 -12.99 -26.90 18.93
N ARG A 767 -12.50 -26.19 19.95
CA ARG A 767 -11.10 -25.77 20.07
C ARG A 767 -10.16 -26.97 20.28
N GLN A 768 -10.60 -27.97 21.04
CA GLN A 768 -9.88 -29.23 21.22
C GLN A 768 -9.77 -30.02 19.91
N ASN A 769 -10.85 -30.13 19.15
CA ASN A 769 -10.82 -30.80 17.84
C ASN A 769 -9.93 -30.05 16.85
N ALA A 770 -10.07 -28.72 16.79
CA ALA A 770 -9.21 -27.88 15.95
C ALA A 770 -7.73 -27.97 16.32
N TYR A 771 -7.40 -28.15 17.61
CA TYR A 771 -6.01 -28.35 18.05
C TYR A 771 -5.44 -29.66 17.52
N LYS A 772 -6.19 -30.76 17.57
CA LYS A 772 -5.76 -32.06 17.03
C LYS A 772 -5.44 -31.95 15.53
N GLU A 773 -6.29 -31.24 14.77
CA GLU A 773 -6.02 -30.98 13.35
C GLU A 773 -4.77 -30.11 13.15
N ALA A 774 -4.63 -29.05 13.94
CA ALA A 774 -3.46 -28.16 13.87
C ALA A 774 -2.16 -28.89 14.22
N GLU A 775 -2.18 -29.83 15.16
CA GLU A 775 -1.02 -30.66 15.52
C GLU A 775 -0.51 -31.50 14.36
N GLU A 776 -1.40 -32.01 13.51
CA GLU A 776 -1.04 -32.73 12.28
C GLU A 776 -0.48 -31.82 11.18
N ILE A 777 -0.83 -30.53 11.19
CA ILE A 777 -0.53 -29.57 10.12
C ILE A 777 0.76 -28.78 10.38
N PHE A 778 0.96 -28.32 11.62
CA PHE A 778 2.12 -27.52 12.01
C PHE A 778 3.16 -28.42 12.69
N LYS A 779 4.07 -29.00 11.91
CA LYS A 779 5.10 -29.95 12.37
C LYS A 779 6.50 -29.42 12.19
#